data_AF-A0A4P1RK10-F1
#
_entry.id   AF-A0A4P1RK10-F1
#
_cell.length_a   1.000
_cell.length_b   1.000
_cell.length_c   1.000
_cell.angle_alpha   90.00
_cell.angle_beta   90.00
_cell.angle_gamma   90.00
#
_symmetry.space_group_name_H-M   'P 1'
#
loop_
_entity.id
_entity.type
_entity.pdbx_description
1 polymer ?
#
loop_
_entity_poly.entity_id
_entity_poly.type
_entity_poly.pdbx_seq_one_letter_code
_entity_poly.pdbx_strand_id
1 'polypeptide(L)'
;MSANNSSMPLPCIRRERDALLNFKASLHDPTNRLSSWEGNFCCQWEGIGCNNVTAHVVKLDLFNPCWRLTKQGELIQCDSYGNYSILSAQNLDRSLSELEYLSYLDLSGNDFSGSPIPIFIGSMRSLTYLSLSMANFGGRIPNTLGNLTNLTHLDLSYNYGINANQSLNSNVVNWVFGLQSLQHLDLSGVELGGIHNLLQVLNMLPSLLRIYLRDCQLFNLLLPIVNHTNIAPQFLDISYNELTSPVLDAFQNMTSLVHVDLFSNFLDLVPSWLSYFQKLKYLDISENGLHGPFPDVLRNMTSLESLYLSKTNFTLVPSWLGELNKLVHLDLSKNELSGPIQEAIRNMTSIEFLDLSFNGLTSVPCWFVEFKKLVHLDLSQNHLTHMECSLPSILADLCQLRFLNFSSNKLRREQIGDSELSWCITFDLKELDLSHNDFRGRLPTWVGRLENLEYLNLASNFFYGLIPYSLGKQLELKKLDQYNNTFDGKLDGSFHDSIAKLVNLQRLDLSNNYLNGIIPQSIGELVNLQELDLSNNHLNGTIPQSIGELVHLKQLHLSNNHLSGIIPQSIGELVHLQELDLSNNHLNGTIPQSLCQLSDLNSLIISGNKLHGNIPNDFDKLVGLTVLDLSSNILDGIISLRKEWSSIMPHLLSLNLSYNHINGSLPKNIGNIMPNLEHLFLGSNLINGSIPNSLCQTELSILDLSKNKLSGEIPNCWMDTGYWEEINLSSNKLSGVFPSSFWNISSLIWLHLNNNSLQQKLPMSINALENLLILDLGENQLSGHIPSWISNTFPSLHILRLRQNNLRGSIPSQLCQLESLKILDLSRNNLEGSIPLCLGNLTGMMLSNSDSNLNVSSIVEAPVSPISEAPVASIADAPEPEWSKEDVKQIIKGREDDYIKILKLVVNMDLSENKLVGSIPNGITLLNGLHFLNLSYNHLEGEIPEMIGDMKSLESFDVSHNQLSGSIPNSMPSLTSLSHINLAHNNFSGPVPQVNQFLTYDSSVYADNPYLCGHELPNKCPGDESTKVTRSRGNEDKDDKKDKEEKVLFYFVVAVGLATGFWGAIGVLLIKKSWRHAYFRWVEDAVDDIYVAVVIKLAKLKKKWMVENHVVG
;
A
#
# COMPACT_ATOMS: atom_id res chain seq x y z
N MET A 1 -35.02 -47.30 40.52
CA MET A 1 -35.97 -47.86 39.53
C MET A 1 -36.98 -46.77 39.19
N SER A 2 -36.70 -45.99 38.15
CA SER A 2 -37.63 -45.07 37.51
C SER A 2 -37.55 -45.36 36.02
N ALA A 3 -38.67 -45.75 35.43
CA ALA A 3 -38.76 -46.22 34.06
C ALA A 3 -38.42 -45.10 33.07
N ASN A 4 -37.38 -45.31 32.27
CA ASN A 4 -37.12 -44.55 31.05
C ASN A 4 -38.24 -44.85 30.06
N ASN A 5 -39.12 -43.89 29.84
CA ASN A 5 -40.04 -43.91 28.70
C ASN A 5 -39.27 -43.36 27.49
N SER A 6 -38.49 -44.22 26.83
CA SER A 6 -37.94 -43.92 25.51
C SER A 6 -39.09 -43.92 24.49
N SER A 7 -39.70 -42.78 24.23
CA SER A 7 -40.55 -42.61 23.05
C SER A 7 -39.70 -42.85 21.81
N MET A 8 -39.97 -43.91 21.06
CA MET A 8 -39.34 -44.12 19.75
C MET A 8 -39.57 -42.87 18.88
N PRO A 9 -38.56 -42.37 18.16
CA PRO A 9 -38.75 -41.25 17.23
C PRO A 9 -39.79 -41.64 16.20
N LEU A 10 -40.81 -40.80 16.03
CA LEU A 10 -41.85 -41.02 15.04
C LEU A 10 -41.22 -40.89 13.64
N PRO A 11 -41.47 -41.85 12.72
CA PRO A 11 -41.01 -41.74 11.35
C PRO A 11 -41.68 -40.55 10.66
N CYS A 12 -40.94 -39.90 9.77
CA CYS A 12 -41.42 -38.73 9.04
C CYS A 12 -42.63 -39.09 8.16
N ILE A 13 -43.56 -38.16 8.01
CA ILE A 13 -44.67 -38.30 7.08
C ILE A 13 -44.09 -38.39 5.67
N ARG A 14 -44.41 -39.48 4.96
CA ARG A 14 -43.78 -39.83 3.68
C ARG A 14 -43.79 -38.70 2.66
N ARG A 15 -44.92 -37.98 2.55
CA ARG A 15 -45.08 -36.85 1.61
C ARG A 15 -44.12 -35.69 1.93
N GLU A 16 -43.99 -35.32 3.20
CA GLU A 16 -43.10 -34.24 3.64
C GLU A 16 -41.63 -34.63 3.52
N ARG A 17 -41.31 -35.88 3.85
CA ARG A 17 -39.98 -36.45 3.62
C ARG A 17 -39.58 -36.40 2.15
N ASP A 18 -40.45 -36.88 1.26
CA ASP A 18 -40.17 -36.92 -0.18
C ASP A 18 -40.04 -35.49 -0.73
N ALA A 19 -40.82 -34.52 -0.22
CA ALA A 19 -40.67 -33.11 -0.54
C ALA A 19 -39.29 -32.55 -0.12
N LEU A 20 -38.84 -32.81 1.11
CA LEU A 20 -37.52 -32.37 1.59
C LEU A 20 -36.36 -33.00 0.80
N LEU A 21 -36.46 -34.28 0.42
CA LEU A 21 -35.43 -34.94 -0.38
C LEU A 21 -35.39 -34.41 -1.83
N ASN A 22 -36.54 -34.09 -2.41
CA ASN A 22 -36.60 -33.41 -3.72
C ASN A 22 -35.98 -32.01 -3.64
N PHE A 23 -36.26 -31.27 -2.56
CA PHE A 23 -35.63 -29.97 -2.33
C PHE A 23 -34.12 -30.10 -2.18
N LYS A 24 -33.62 -31.05 -1.37
CA LYS A 24 -32.17 -31.35 -1.27
C LYS A 24 -31.53 -31.66 -2.62
N ALA A 25 -32.21 -32.45 -3.46
CA ALA A 25 -31.69 -32.81 -4.78
C ALA A 25 -31.60 -31.61 -5.75
N SER A 26 -32.30 -30.51 -5.47
CA SER A 26 -32.25 -29.28 -6.26
C SER A 26 -31.09 -28.34 -5.88
N LEU A 27 -30.42 -28.59 -4.75
CA LEU A 27 -29.36 -27.73 -4.19
C LEU A 27 -27.97 -28.28 -4.53
N HIS A 28 -27.05 -27.37 -4.86
CA HIS A 28 -25.62 -27.63 -4.88
C HIS A 28 -25.04 -27.39 -3.47
N ASP A 29 -24.46 -28.44 -2.88
CA ASP A 29 -23.93 -28.45 -1.51
C ASP A 29 -22.46 -28.91 -1.52
N PRO A 30 -21.50 -28.02 -1.86
CA PRO A 30 -20.08 -28.39 -2.02
C PRO A 30 -19.43 -28.88 -0.72
N THR A 31 -20.03 -28.57 0.42
CA THR A 31 -19.48 -28.81 1.77
C THR A 31 -20.26 -29.83 2.58
N ASN A 32 -21.27 -30.49 1.99
CA ASN A 32 -22.11 -31.49 2.63
C ASN A 32 -22.86 -31.01 3.90
N ARG A 33 -23.34 -29.76 3.94
CA ARG A 33 -24.18 -29.23 5.04
C ARG A 33 -25.48 -30.01 5.22
N LEU A 34 -26.02 -30.57 4.14
CA LEU A 34 -27.25 -31.37 4.17
C LEU A 34 -26.96 -32.88 4.30
N SER A 35 -25.75 -33.26 4.75
CA SER A 35 -25.35 -34.66 4.92
C SER A 35 -26.28 -35.45 5.82
N SER A 36 -26.83 -34.83 6.88
CA SER A 36 -27.75 -35.49 7.81
C SER A 36 -29.10 -35.87 7.18
N TRP A 37 -29.45 -35.32 6.02
CA TRP A 37 -30.75 -35.52 5.36
C TRP A 37 -30.80 -36.87 4.64
N GLU A 38 -30.86 -37.94 5.43
CA GLU A 38 -30.96 -39.33 4.98
C GLU A 38 -31.83 -40.19 5.91
N GLY A 39 -32.32 -41.33 5.40
CA GLY A 39 -33.16 -42.24 6.19
C GLY A 39 -34.63 -41.80 6.32
N ASN A 40 -35.32 -42.27 7.36
CA ASN A 40 -36.78 -42.12 7.54
C ASN A 40 -37.19 -41.15 8.68
N PHE A 41 -36.22 -40.58 9.40
CA PHE A 41 -36.46 -39.78 10.61
C PHE A 41 -36.12 -38.31 10.37
N CYS A 42 -36.86 -37.64 9.47
CA CYS A 42 -36.57 -36.26 9.04
C CYS A 42 -36.53 -35.24 10.20
N CYS A 43 -37.25 -35.49 11.29
CA CYS A 43 -37.26 -34.62 12.48
C CYS A 43 -35.93 -34.64 13.26
N GLN A 44 -34.98 -35.48 12.86
CA GLN A 44 -33.61 -35.52 13.38
C GLN A 44 -32.61 -34.89 12.40
N TRP A 45 -33.05 -34.48 11.21
CA TRP A 45 -32.19 -33.81 10.24
C TRP A 45 -31.86 -32.41 10.71
N GLU A 46 -30.60 -32.00 10.53
CA GLU A 46 -30.15 -30.66 10.81
C GLU A 46 -31.00 -29.64 10.02
N GLY A 47 -31.44 -28.59 10.72
CA GLY A 47 -32.33 -27.57 10.14
C GLY A 47 -33.82 -27.94 10.09
N ILE A 48 -34.23 -29.17 10.39
CA ILE A 48 -35.64 -29.59 10.37
C ILE A 48 -36.23 -29.66 11.79
N GLY A 49 -37.40 -29.05 11.97
CA GLY A 49 -38.19 -29.17 13.20
C GLY A 49 -39.60 -29.68 12.92
N CYS A 50 -40.07 -30.59 13.76
CA CYS A 50 -41.40 -31.20 13.65
C CYS A 50 -42.28 -30.91 14.86
N ASN A 51 -43.60 -31.03 14.68
CA ASN A 51 -44.55 -31.00 15.76
C ASN A 51 -44.47 -32.29 16.61
N ASN A 52 -44.27 -32.14 17.92
CA ASN A 52 -44.06 -33.26 18.85
C ASN A 52 -45.28 -34.19 19.03
N VAL A 53 -46.47 -33.81 18.54
CA VAL A 53 -47.70 -34.59 18.65
C VAL A 53 -48.10 -35.18 17.29
N THR A 54 -48.04 -34.38 16.23
CA THR A 54 -48.55 -34.77 14.91
C THR A 54 -47.46 -35.26 13.95
N ALA A 55 -46.18 -35.09 14.30
CA ALA A 55 -45.01 -35.40 13.48
C ALA A 55 -44.90 -34.64 12.13
N HIS A 56 -45.76 -33.64 11.89
CA HIS A 56 -45.65 -32.75 10.74
C HIS A 56 -44.40 -31.86 10.83
N VAL A 57 -43.74 -31.63 9.71
CA VAL A 57 -42.65 -30.65 9.58
C VAL A 57 -43.21 -29.24 9.71
N VAL A 58 -42.73 -28.50 10.71
CA VAL A 58 -43.18 -27.13 11.04
C VAL A 58 -42.07 -26.10 10.90
N LYS A 59 -40.79 -26.53 10.89
CA LYS A 59 -39.62 -25.65 10.77
C LYS A 59 -38.63 -26.19 9.73
N LEU A 60 -38.19 -25.32 8.84
CA LEU A 60 -37.05 -25.50 7.94
C LEU A 60 -36.12 -24.29 8.10
N ASP A 61 -34.89 -24.56 8.53
CA ASP A 61 -33.89 -23.57 8.90
C ASP A 61 -32.55 -23.93 8.26
N LEU A 62 -32.23 -23.23 7.18
CA LEU A 62 -31.00 -23.38 6.42
C LEU A 62 -30.16 -22.11 6.44
N PHE A 63 -30.35 -21.25 7.46
CA PHE A 63 -29.57 -20.04 7.64
C PHE A 63 -28.07 -20.35 7.51
N ASN A 64 -27.39 -19.58 6.65
CA ASN A 64 -25.94 -19.66 6.53
C ASN A 64 -25.29 -18.68 7.51
N PRO A 65 -24.61 -19.16 8.57
CA PRO A 65 -23.99 -18.30 9.57
C PRO A 65 -22.82 -17.46 9.06
N CYS A 66 -22.39 -17.67 7.81
CA CYS A 66 -21.32 -16.90 7.17
C CYS A 66 -21.69 -15.46 6.80
N TRP A 67 -22.99 -15.17 6.74
CA TRP A 67 -23.49 -13.82 6.53
C TRP A 67 -24.03 -13.30 7.86
N ARG A 68 -23.26 -12.44 8.54
CA ARG A 68 -23.72 -11.78 9.77
C ARG A 68 -23.79 -10.28 9.56
N LEU A 69 -24.96 -9.72 9.83
CA LEU A 69 -25.08 -8.29 10.12
C LEU A 69 -24.48 -8.05 11.51
N THR A 70 -23.52 -7.13 11.62
CA THR A 70 -23.05 -6.65 12.93
C THR A 70 -24.18 -5.90 13.64
N LYS A 71 -23.97 -5.59 14.92
CA LYS A 71 -24.89 -4.70 15.65
C LYS A 71 -24.93 -3.28 15.06
N GLN A 72 -23.94 -2.88 14.27
CA GLN A 72 -23.93 -1.64 13.47
C GLN A 72 -24.53 -1.81 12.06
N GLY A 73 -25.06 -3.00 11.74
CA GLY A 73 -25.63 -3.35 10.44
C GLY A 73 -24.62 -3.36 9.29
N GLU A 74 -23.32 -3.49 9.59
CA GLU A 74 -22.31 -3.83 8.58
C GLU A 74 -22.48 -5.30 8.19
N LEU A 75 -22.48 -5.57 6.89
CA LEU A 75 -22.39 -6.91 6.34
C LEU A 75 -20.97 -7.45 6.60
N ILE A 76 -20.80 -8.27 7.63
CA ILE A 76 -19.60 -9.10 7.72
C ILE A 76 -19.85 -10.33 6.85
N GLN A 77 -19.22 -10.29 5.68
CA GLN A 77 -18.87 -11.49 4.94
C GLN A 77 -17.82 -12.24 5.76
N CYS A 78 -17.97 -13.55 5.98
CA CYS A 78 -16.82 -14.35 6.39
C CYS A 78 -15.69 -14.09 5.40
N ASP A 79 -14.56 -13.63 5.95
CA ASP A 79 -13.29 -13.18 5.37
C ASP A 79 -13.02 -13.57 3.91
N SER A 80 -12.19 -12.78 3.23
CA SER A 80 -11.60 -12.97 1.88
C SER A 80 -10.90 -14.32 1.61
N TYR A 81 -11.01 -15.28 2.53
CA TYR A 81 -10.49 -16.64 2.54
C TYR A 81 -11.59 -17.68 2.28
N GLY A 82 -12.36 -17.50 1.20
CA GLY A 82 -13.57 -18.26 0.85
C GLY A 82 -13.48 -19.79 0.99
N ASN A 83 -13.75 -20.30 2.20
CA ASN A 83 -13.82 -21.74 2.45
C ASN A 83 -14.95 -22.12 3.43
N TYR A 84 -16.14 -21.49 3.30
CA TYR A 84 -17.38 -21.95 3.94
C TYR A 84 -18.63 -21.86 3.01
N SER A 85 -19.03 -23.01 2.46
CA SER A 85 -20.38 -23.61 2.40
C SER A 85 -21.67 -22.81 2.07
N ILE A 86 -21.72 -22.08 0.95
CA ILE A 86 -22.98 -21.53 0.42
C ILE A 86 -23.79 -22.66 -0.26
N LEU A 87 -25.04 -22.90 0.16
CA LEU A 87 -25.96 -23.74 -0.62
C LEU A 87 -26.43 -22.91 -1.81
N SER A 88 -26.30 -23.44 -3.03
CA SER A 88 -26.71 -22.71 -4.23
C SER A 88 -27.69 -23.47 -5.11
N ALA A 89 -28.59 -22.74 -5.75
CA ALA A 89 -29.51 -23.30 -6.75
C ALA A 89 -29.94 -22.24 -7.75
N GLN A 90 -30.22 -22.65 -8.98
CA GLN A 90 -30.69 -21.72 -10.02
C GLN A 90 -32.08 -21.14 -9.72
N ASN A 91 -32.93 -21.88 -9.01
CA ASN A 91 -34.28 -21.47 -8.60
C ASN A 91 -34.68 -22.26 -7.36
N LEU A 92 -35.58 -21.69 -6.55
CA LEU A 92 -36.17 -22.39 -5.41
C LEU A 92 -37.22 -23.43 -5.88
N ASP A 93 -37.01 -24.69 -5.51
CA ASP A 93 -37.85 -25.81 -5.96
C ASP A 93 -39.27 -25.80 -5.36
N ARG A 94 -40.26 -26.19 -6.18
CA ARG A 94 -41.68 -26.17 -5.80
C ARG A 94 -42.06 -27.21 -4.74
N SER A 95 -41.24 -28.24 -4.53
CA SER A 95 -41.49 -29.28 -3.52
C SER A 95 -41.75 -28.73 -2.12
N LEU A 96 -41.19 -27.57 -1.76
CA LEU A 96 -41.47 -26.90 -0.48
C LEU A 96 -42.95 -26.57 -0.27
N SER A 97 -43.73 -26.37 -1.34
CA SER A 97 -45.18 -26.11 -1.22
C SER A 97 -45.99 -27.31 -0.71
N GLU A 98 -45.39 -28.50 -0.68
CA GLU A 98 -46.00 -29.72 -0.12
C GLU A 98 -45.96 -29.76 1.42
N LEU A 99 -45.17 -28.87 2.05
CA LEU A 99 -45.05 -28.74 3.50
C LEU A 99 -46.17 -27.84 4.06
N GLU A 100 -47.42 -28.33 4.03
CA GLU A 100 -48.64 -27.57 4.36
C GLU A 100 -48.65 -26.97 5.79
N TYR A 101 -47.92 -27.58 6.72
CA TYR A 101 -47.86 -27.18 8.13
C TYR A 101 -46.62 -26.35 8.50
N LEU A 102 -45.79 -26.00 7.51
CA LEU A 102 -44.58 -25.22 7.75
C LEU A 102 -44.93 -23.83 8.29
N SER A 103 -44.47 -23.52 9.50
CA SER A 103 -44.67 -22.24 10.17
C SER A 103 -43.40 -21.38 10.23
N TYR A 104 -42.23 -21.99 10.07
CA TYR A 104 -40.93 -21.32 10.04
C TYR A 104 -40.15 -21.75 8.80
N LEU A 105 -39.81 -20.78 7.95
CA LEU A 105 -38.94 -20.96 6.79
C LEU A 105 -37.82 -19.92 6.80
N ASP A 106 -36.59 -20.39 6.88
CA ASP A 106 -35.39 -19.56 6.83
C ASP A 106 -34.41 -20.14 5.81
N LEU A 107 -34.17 -19.37 4.75
CA LEU A 107 -33.24 -19.69 3.68
C LEU A 107 -32.11 -18.66 3.58
N SER A 108 -31.94 -17.83 4.60
CA SER A 108 -31.04 -16.68 4.53
C SER A 108 -29.57 -17.05 4.39
N GLY A 109 -28.81 -16.20 3.69
CA GLY A 109 -27.36 -16.38 3.45
C GLY A 109 -26.98 -17.50 2.46
N ASN A 110 -27.93 -18.02 1.69
CA ASN A 110 -27.68 -18.99 0.60
C ASN A 110 -27.62 -18.27 -0.76
N ASP A 111 -27.49 -18.99 -1.89
CA ASP A 111 -27.40 -18.34 -3.21
C ASP A 111 -28.41 -18.93 -4.21
N PHE A 112 -29.48 -18.19 -4.48
CA PHE A 112 -30.49 -18.54 -5.48
C PHE A 112 -30.28 -17.83 -6.84
N SER A 113 -29.05 -17.40 -7.14
CA SER A 113 -28.58 -16.98 -8.46
C SER A 113 -29.41 -15.87 -9.14
N GLY A 114 -29.93 -14.91 -8.37
CA GLY A 114 -30.74 -13.80 -8.87
C GLY A 114 -32.16 -14.20 -9.31
N SER A 115 -32.63 -15.39 -8.92
CA SER A 115 -33.96 -15.89 -9.30
C SER A 115 -35.10 -15.12 -8.61
N PRO A 116 -36.29 -15.01 -9.23
CA PRO A 116 -37.43 -14.38 -8.58
C PRO A 116 -37.97 -15.21 -7.42
N ILE A 117 -38.42 -14.53 -6.36
CA ILE A 117 -39.14 -15.17 -5.24
C ILE A 117 -40.36 -15.93 -5.81
N PRO A 118 -40.49 -17.24 -5.58
CA PRO A 118 -41.59 -17.99 -6.18
C PRO A 118 -42.97 -17.62 -5.60
N ILE A 119 -43.96 -17.48 -6.48
CA ILE A 119 -45.34 -17.16 -6.10
C ILE A 119 -45.99 -18.20 -5.18
N PHE A 120 -45.51 -19.44 -5.17
CA PHE A 120 -46.09 -20.51 -4.34
C PHE A 120 -45.88 -20.28 -2.85
N ILE A 121 -44.87 -19.49 -2.44
CA ILE A 121 -44.64 -19.15 -1.03
C ILE A 121 -45.89 -18.48 -0.45
N GLY A 122 -46.58 -17.64 -1.23
CA GLY A 122 -47.85 -17.01 -0.84
C GLY A 122 -49.02 -17.97 -0.63
N SER A 123 -48.87 -19.26 -0.94
CA SER A 123 -49.87 -20.31 -0.65
C SER A 123 -49.64 -21.02 0.69
N MET A 124 -48.48 -20.82 1.33
CA MET A 124 -48.07 -21.49 2.57
C MET A 124 -48.65 -20.78 3.81
N ARG A 125 -49.97 -20.84 3.97
CA ARG A 125 -50.74 -20.05 4.97
C ARG A 125 -50.40 -20.31 6.44
N SER A 126 -49.68 -21.38 6.73
CA SER A 126 -49.21 -21.73 8.08
C SER A 126 -47.99 -20.91 8.51
N LEU A 127 -47.31 -20.23 7.58
CA LEU A 127 -46.11 -19.44 7.86
C LEU A 127 -46.40 -18.32 8.86
N THR A 128 -45.59 -18.31 9.92
CA THR A 128 -45.46 -17.23 10.91
C THR A 128 -44.12 -16.51 10.78
N TYR A 129 -43.09 -17.20 10.28
CA TYR A 129 -41.74 -16.67 10.10
C TYR A 129 -41.24 -17.00 8.69
N LEU A 130 -40.81 -15.97 7.96
CA LEU A 130 -40.19 -16.10 6.64
C LEU A 130 -38.96 -15.19 6.55
N SER A 131 -37.79 -15.78 6.36
CA SER A 131 -36.57 -15.06 5.99
C SER A 131 -35.99 -15.59 4.69
N LEU A 132 -35.78 -14.67 3.74
CA LEU A 132 -35.13 -14.88 2.46
C LEU A 132 -33.97 -13.88 2.28
N SER A 133 -33.43 -13.34 3.38
CA SER A 133 -32.39 -12.32 3.32
C SER A 133 -31.05 -12.86 2.84
N MET A 134 -30.29 -12.02 2.14
CA MET A 134 -28.95 -12.37 1.62
C MET A 134 -28.94 -13.71 0.86
N ALA A 135 -30.05 -14.02 0.19
CA ALA A 135 -30.25 -15.30 -0.48
C ALA A 135 -30.08 -15.17 -2.01
N ASN A 136 -29.63 -14.01 -2.48
CA ASN A 136 -29.50 -13.66 -3.90
C ASN A 136 -30.80 -13.89 -4.70
N PHE A 137 -31.96 -13.55 -4.14
CA PHE A 137 -33.20 -13.43 -4.91
C PHE A 137 -33.22 -12.10 -5.68
N GLY A 138 -33.90 -12.07 -6.83
CA GLY A 138 -33.93 -10.88 -7.69
C GLY A 138 -35.30 -10.55 -8.26
N GLY A 139 -35.44 -9.34 -8.81
CA GLY A 139 -36.66 -8.91 -9.48
C GLY A 139 -37.80 -8.50 -8.54
N ARG A 140 -39.05 -8.57 -9.03
CA ARG A 140 -40.20 -8.00 -8.31
C ARG A 140 -40.68 -8.88 -7.17
N ILE A 141 -40.89 -8.27 -6.00
CA ILE A 141 -41.51 -8.96 -4.85
C ILE A 141 -42.95 -9.40 -5.23
N PRO A 142 -43.30 -10.69 -5.07
CA PRO A 142 -44.63 -11.17 -5.41
C PRO A 142 -45.72 -10.67 -4.46
N ASN A 143 -46.74 -9.99 -5.02
CA ASN A 143 -47.91 -9.55 -4.25
C ASN A 143 -48.67 -10.69 -3.54
N THR A 144 -48.47 -11.94 -3.98
CA THR A 144 -49.06 -13.13 -3.35
C THR A 144 -48.57 -13.36 -1.93
N LEU A 145 -47.42 -12.78 -1.53
CA LEU A 145 -46.97 -12.81 -0.14
C LEU A 145 -47.98 -12.18 0.81
N GLY A 146 -48.78 -11.21 0.36
CA GLY A 146 -49.85 -10.60 1.15
C GLY A 146 -50.95 -11.57 1.62
N ASN A 147 -51.00 -12.80 1.09
CA ASN A 147 -51.93 -13.83 1.55
C ASN A 147 -51.52 -14.50 2.87
N LEU A 148 -50.30 -14.25 3.37
CA LEU A 148 -49.74 -14.87 4.57
C LEU A 148 -50.21 -14.13 5.84
N THR A 149 -51.51 -14.19 6.14
CA THR A 149 -52.13 -13.39 7.21
C THR A 149 -51.63 -13.69 8.63
N ASN A 150 -51.03 -14.87 8.85
CA ASN A 150 -50.45 -15.30 10.13
C ASN A 150 -48.98 -14.90 10.29
N LEU A 151 -48.36 -14.32 9.27
CA LEU A 151 -46.95 -13.96 9.28
C LEU A 151 -46.69 -12.87 10.32
N THR A 152 -45.79 -13.14 11.26
CA THR A 152 -45.36 -12.21 12.30
C THR A 152 -43.99 -11.62 12.00
N HIS A 153 -43.16 -12.32 11.22
CA HIS A 153 -41.81 -11.91 10.84
C HIS A 153 -41.59 -12.12 9.33
N LEU A 154 -41.21 -11.05 8.64
CA LEU A 154 -40.82 -11.06 7.23
C LEU A 154 -39.49 -10.34 7.07
N ASP A 155 -38.50 -11.05 6.55
CA ASP A 155 -37.18 -10.52 6.21
C ASP A 155 -36.83 -10.84 4.75
N LEU A 156 -36.70 -9.80 3.93
CA LEU A 156 -36.30 -9.88 2.51
C LEU A 156 -34.99 -9.12 2.25
N SER A 157 -34.25 -8.78 3.30
CA SER A 157 -33.16 -7.81 3.24
C SER A 157 -31.95 -8.26 2.40
N TYR A 158 -31.19 -7.29 1.91
CA TYR A 158 -29.85 -7.46 1.33
C TYR A 158 -29.75 -8.50 0.21
N ASN A 159 -30.74 -8.50 -0.68
CA ASN A 159 -30.74 -9.29 -1.91
C ASN A 159 -30.27 -8.42 -3.10
N TYR A 160 -28.98 -8.06 -3.11
CA TYR A 160 -28.37 -7.25 -4.18
C TYR A 160 -27.99 -8.12 -5.37
N GLY A 161 -28.40 -7.72 -6.57
CA GLY A 161 -27.92 -8.33 -7.81
C GLY A 161 -26.59 -7.71 -8.26
N ILE A 162 -25.79 -8.46 -9.04
CA ILE A 162 -24.55 -7.95 -9.68
C ILE A 162 -24.85 -6.75 -10.58
N ASN A 163 -26.08 -6.65 -11.09
CA ASN A 163 -26.60 -5.51 -11.84
C ASN A 163 -27.86 -4.96 -11.17
N ALA A 164 -28.12 -3.65 -11.26
CA ALA A 164 -29.33 -3.01 -10.72
C ALA A 164 -30.65 -3.71 -11.14
N ASN A 165 -30.70 -4.27 -12.35
CA ASN A 165 -31.89 -4.97 -12.86
C ASN A 165 -32.14 -6.34 -12.20
N GLN A 166 -31.21 -6.82 -11.38
CA GLN A 166 -31.25 -8.11 -10.70
C GLN A 166 -31.55 -7.99 -9.20
N SER A 167 -31.49 -6.79 -8.61
CA SER A 167 -31.84 -6.59 -7.20
C SER A 167 -33.34 -6.79 -6.95
N LEU A 168 -33.71 -7.14 -5.71
CA LEU A 168 -35.12 -7.13 -5.32
C LEU A 168 -35.67 -5.71 -5.39
N ASN A 169 -36.78 -5.54 -6.10
CA ASN A 169 -37.47 -4.27 -6.24
C ASN A 169 -38.97 -4.39 -6.02
N SER A 170 -39.60 -3.26 -5.73
CA SER A 170 -41.04 -3.15 -5.67
C SER A 170 -41.52 -1.79 -6.15
N ASN A 171 -42.54 -1.80 -7.02
CA ASN A 171 -43.25 -0.59 -7.43
C ASN A 171 -44.62 -0.45 -6.75
N VAL A 172 -45.04 -1.47 -5.96
CA VAL A 172 -46.34 -1.52 -5.28
C VAL A 172 -46.17 -2.25 -3.95
N VAL A 173 -46.57 -1.61 -2.85
CA VAL A 173 -46.50 -2.20 -1.49
C VAL A 173 -47.84 -2.53 -0.88
N ASN A 174 -48.95 -2.33 -1.61
CA ASN A 174 -50.30 -2.59 -1.09
C ASN A 174 -50.53 -4.03 -0.63
N TRP A 175 -49.73 -5.00 -1.11
CA TRP A 175 -49.81 -6.39 -0.68
C TRP A 175 -49.45 -6.57 0.81
N VAL A 176 -48.61 -5.69 1.36
CA VAL A 176 -48.21 -5.69 2.77
C VAL A 176 -49.44 -5.53 3.68
N PHE A 177 -50.50 -4.84 3.23
CA PHE A 177 -51.76 -4.70 3.97
C PHE A 177 -52.40 -6.06 4.32
N GLY A 178 -52.15 -7.11 3.55
CA GLY A 178 -52.67 -8.44 3.88
C GLY A 178 -52.02 -9.08 5.12
N LEU A 179 -50.86 -8.58 5.56
CA LEU A 179 -50.07 -9.12 6.66
C LEU A 179 -50.47 -8.53 8.03
N GLN A 180 -51.72 -8.72 8.43
CA GLN A 180 -52.31 -8.09 9.62
C GLN A 180 -51.64 -8.50 10.97
N SER A 181 -50.98 -9.66 11.00
CA SER A 181 -50.26 -10.18 12.19
C SER A 181 -48.79 -9.76 12.25
N LEU A 182 -48.30 -9.00 11.26
CA LEU A 182 -46.88 -8.70 11.11
C LEU A 182 -46.38 -7.81 12.24
N GLN A 183 -45.31 -8.24 12.91
CA GLN A 183 -44.65 -7.53 14.00
C GLN A 183 -43.27 -7.00 13.60
N HIS A 184 -42.58 -7.71 12.71
CA HIS A 184 -41.26 -7.36 12.23
C HIS A 184 -41.25 -7.41 10.70
N LEU A 185 -40.83 -6.30 10.10
CA LEU A 185 -40.65 -6.15 8.66
C LEU A 185 -39.24 -5.62 8.39
N ASP A 186 -38.45 -6.40 7.66
CA ASP A 186 -37.14 -5.99 7.15
C ASP A 186 -37.13 -6.06 5.61
N LEU A 187 -36.97 -4.89 5.01
CA LEU A 187 -36.84 -4.71 3.56
C LEU A 187 -35.52 -4.00 3.22
N SER A 188 -34.54 -4.01 4.11
CA SER A 188 -33.27 -3.29 3.90
C SER A 188 -32.59 -3.73 2.60
N GLY A 189 -32.03 -2.82 1.81
CA GLY A 189 -31.43 -3.11 0.51
C GLY A 189 -32.43 -3.41 -0.63
N VAL A 190 -33.75 -3.38 -0.38
CA VAL A 190 -34.76 -3.49 -1.44
C VAL A 190 -34.97 -2.12 -2.10
N GLU A 191 -34.96 -2.08 -3.43
CA GLU A 191 -35.19 -0.84 -4.19
C GLU A 191 -36.66 -0.39 -4.08
N LEU A 192 -36.92 0.66 -3.28
CA LEU A 192 -38.26 1.20 -3.00
C LEU A 192 -38.45 2.67 -3.43
N GLY A 193 -37.45 3.32 -4.05
CA GLY A 193 -37.47 4.76 -4.33
C GLY A 193 -38.64 5.28 -5.17
N GLY A 194 -39.29 4.44 -5.96
CA GLY A 194 -40.50 4.79 -6.73
C GLY A 194 -41.82 4.77 -5.94
N ILE A 195 -41.81 4.38 -4.66
CA ILE A 195 -43.03 4.17 -3.86
C ILE A 195 -43.31 5.38 -2.97
N HIS A 196 -44.43 6.05 -3.25
CA HIS A 196 -44.84 7.23 -2.49
C HIS A 196 -45.81 6.94 -1.32
N ASN A 197 -46.49 5.80 -1.33
CA ASN A 197 -47.54 5.45 -0.34
C ASN A 197 -47.07 4.44 0.73
N LEU A 198 -45.77 4.16 0.84
CA LEU A 198 -45.20 3.15 1.74
C LEU A 198 -45.66 3.36 3.19
N LEU A 199 -45.49 4.57 3.73
CA LEU A 199 -45.86 4.88 5.11
C LEU A 199 -47.36 4.79 5.38
N GLN A 200 -48.20 5.12 4.39
CA GLN A 200 -49.63 4.94 4.51
C GLN A 200 -49.97 3.46 4.74
N VAL A 201 -49.32 2.55 4.01
CA VAL A 201 -49.54 1.11 4.15
C VAL A 201 -49.00 0.58 5.47
N LEU A 202 -47.80 0.98 5.87
CA LEU A 202 -47.18 0.52 7.13
C LEU A 202 -47.96 0.98 8.36
N ASN A 203 -48.47 2.21 8.37
CA ASN A 203 -49.30 2.74 9.45
C ASN A 203 -50.67 2.02 9.60
N MET A 204 -51.10 1.26 8.59
CA MET A 204 -52.34 0.49 8.65
C MET A 204 -52.17 -0.89 9.26
N LEU A 205 -50.94 -1.32 9.58
CA LEU A 205 -50.67 -2.61 10.20
C LEU A 205 -50.77 -2.53 11.74
N PRO A 206 -51.76 -3.20 12.36
CA PRO A 206 -52.06 -3.01 13.78
C PRO A 206 -51.07 -3.67 14.74
N SER A 207 -50.22 -4.58 14.25
CA SER A 207 -49.32 -5.40 15.07
C SER A 207 -47.85 -5.02 14.90
N LEU A 208 -47.53 -4.04 14.05
CA LEU A 208 -46.17 -3.75 13.61
C LEU A 208 -45.35 -3.09 14.74
N LEU A 209 -44.21 -3.69 15.08
CA LEU A 209 -43.34 -3.26 16.18
C LEU A 209 -41.99 -2.75 15.68
N ARG A 210 -41.43 -3.39 14.65
CA ARG A 210 -40.09 -3.08 14.10
C ARG A 210 -40.12 -2.96 12.60
N ILE A 211 -39.51 -1.88 12.10
CA ILE A 211 -39.41 -1.55 10.68
C ILE A 211 -37.94 -1.31 10.36
N TYR A 212 -37.40 -2.05 9.39
CA TYR A 212 -36.07 -1.85 8.84
C TYR A 212 -36.20 -1.59 7.34
N LEU A 213 -35.73 -0.42 6.93
CA LEU A 213 -35.78 0.12 5.57
C LEU A 213 -34.43 0.77 5.24
N ARG A 214 -33.34 0.18 5.70
CA ARG A 214 -31.98 0.66 5.46
C ARG A 214 -31.64 0.49 3.98
N ASP A 215 -31.01 1.48 3.35
CA ASP A 215 -30.57 1.39 1.95
C ASP A 215 -31.70 0.98 0.97
N CYS A 216 -32.85 1.66 1.08
CA CYS A 216 -34.02 1.40 0.25
C CYS A 216 -34.21 2.44 -0.88
N GLN A 217 -33.23 3.32 -1.08
CA GLN A 217 -33.29 4.46 -2.01
C GLN A 217 -34.49 5.38 -1.74
N LEU A 218 -34.86 5.59 -0.47
CA LEU A 218 -35.99 6.44 -0.10
C LEU A 218 -35.61 7.92 -0.18
N PHE A 219 -36.22 8.67 -1.10
CA PHE A 219 -36.05 10.13 -1.23
C PHE A 219 -37.36 10.94 -1.15
N ASN A 220 -38.54 10.29 -1.27
CA ASN A 220 -39.82 10.99 -1.30
C ASN A 220 -40.96 10.18 -0.66
N LEU A 221 -41.37 10.54 0.56
CA LEU A 221 -42.50 9.97 1.28
C LEU A 221 -43.64 10.99 1.30
N LEU A 222 -44.80 10.66 0.71
CA LEU A 222 -45.96 11.56 0.80
C LEU A 222 -46.44 11.68 2.25
N LEU A 223 -46.79 12.90 2.65
CA LEU A 223 -47.38 13.19 3.96
C LEU A 223 -48.67 12.36 4.15
N PRO A 224 -48.77 11.54 5.21
CA PRO A 224 -49.98 10.78 5.48
C PRO A 224 -51.10 11.72 5.94
N ILE A 225 -52.11 11.91 5.09
CA ILE A 225 -53.40 12.52 5.49
C ILE A 225 -54.25 11.45 6.16
N VAL A 226 -53.81 10.88 7.30
CA VAL A 226 -54.70 10.04 8.11
C VAL A 226 -54.39 10.21 9.60
N ASN A 227 -55.29 10.90 10.30
CA ASN A 227 -55.45 10.80 11.75
C ASN A 227 -56.16 9.48 12.05
N HIS A 228 -55.47 8.42 12.47
CA HIS A 228 -56.01 7.48 13.47
C HIS A 228 -54.90 6.63 14.09
N THR A 229 -54.89 6.64 15.41
CA THR A 229 -54.07 5.87 16.34
C THR A 229 -54.51 4.41 16.36
N ASN A 230 -53.62 3.49 16.00
CA ASN A 230 -53.61 2.13 16.52
C ASN A 230 -52.15 1.63 16.49
N ILE A 231 -51.56 1.47 17.67
CA ILE A 231 -50.25 0.84 17.96
C ILE A 231 -49.16 1.19 16.92
N ALA A 232 -48.46 2.29 17.16
CA ALA A 232 -47.34 2.72 16.34
C ALA A 232 -46.06 1.89 16.66
N PRO A 233 -45.11 1.78 15.71
CA PRO A 233 -43.88 1.02 15.87
C PRO A 233 -43.03 1.52 17.05
N GLN A 234 -42.18 0.63 17.58
CA GLN A 234 -41.21 0.95 18.64
C GLN A 234 -39.78 1.09 18.11
N PHE A 235 -39.50 0.49 16.95
CA PHE A 235 -38.18 0.49 16.32
C PHE A 235 -38.32 0.90 14.86
N LEU A 236 -37.54 1.89 14.44
CA LEU A 236 -37.48 2.39 13.08
C LEU A 236 -36.02 2.57 12.68
N ASP A 237 -35.60 1.83 11.65
CA ASP A 237 -34.34 2.03 10.95
C ASP A 237 -34.62 2.40 9.50
N ILE A 238 -34.19 3.60 9.12
CA ILE A 238 -34.28 4.17 7.76
C ILE A 238 -32.91 4.77 7.38
N SER A 239 -31.83 4.19 7.91
CA SER A 239 -30.45 4.59 7.62
C SER A 239 -30.06 4.36 6.15
N TYR A 240 -28.98 4.98 5.69
CA TYR A 240 -28.47 4.86 4.31
C TYR A 240 -29.53 5.17 3.23
N ASN A 241 -30.35 6.20 3.45
CA ASN A 241 -31.32 6.66 2.46
C ASN A 241 -31.00 8.10 2.03
N GLU A 242 -31.84 8.66 1.17
CA GLU A 242 -31.69 10.01 0.64
C GLU A 242 -32.71 10.97 1.29
N LEU A 243 -33.03 10.75 2.57
CA LEU A 243 -34.09 11.49 3.25
C LEU A 243 -33.62 12.89 3.68
N THR A 244 -34.51 13.86 3.53
CA THR A 244 -34.34 15.25 3.99
C THR A 244 -35.29 15.56 5.14
N SER A 245 -35.03 16.61 5.93
CA SER A 245 -35.84 16.94 7.11
C SER A 245 -37.35 17.08 6.82
N PRO A 246 -37.82 17.71 5.72
CA PRO A 246 -39.25 17.83 5.44
C PRO A 246 -39.94 16.49 5.17
N VAL A 247 -39.21 15.52 4.62
CA VAL A 247 -39.74 14.18 4.32
C VAL A 247 -39.99 13.40 5.61
N LEU A 248 -39.17 13.64 6.65
CA LEU A 248 -39.33 12.98 7.95
C LEU A 248 -40.59 13.37 8.71
N ASP A 249 -41.24 14.49 8.38
CA ASP A 249 -42.51 14.90 9.02
C ASP A 249 -43.63 13.87 8.86
N ALA A 250 -43.50 12.96 7.89
CA ALA A 250 -44.39 11.81 7.76
C ALA A 250 -44.39 10.88 8.99
N PHE A 251 -43.33 10.90 9.81
CA PHE A 251 -43.16 10.09 11.02
C PHE A 251 -43.57 10.81 12.32
N GLN A 252 -43.97 12.08 12.26
CA GLN A 252 -44.23 12.92 13.45
C GLN A 252 -45.26 12.34 14.44
N ASN A 253 -46.15 11.46 13.98
CA ASN A 253 -47.21 10.85 14.78
C ASN A 253 -46.77 9.54 15.49
N MET A 254 -45.57 9.01 15.20
CA MET A 254 -45.06 7.75 15.76
C MET A 254 -44.46 7.91 17.18
N THR A 255 -45.22 8.51 18.09
CA THR A 255 -44.77 8.85 19.46
C THR A 255 -44.42 7.66 20.37
N SER A 256 -44.67 6.42 19.93
CA SER A 256 -44.29 5.19 20.64
C SER A 256 -42.86 4.74 20.41
N LEU A 257 -42.13 5.37 19.50
CA LEU A 257 -40.77 4.99 19.12
C LEU A 257 -39.82 5.05 20.33
N VAL A 258 -39.01 3.99 20.43
CA VAL A 258 -37.97 3.78 21.45
C VAL A 258 -36.59 3.81 20.80
N HIS A 259 -36.50 3.43 19.52
CA HIS A 259 -35.28 3.40 18.74
C HIS A 259 -35.54 4.01 17.36
N VAL A 260 -34.71 4.98 16.98
CA VAL A 260 -34.73 5.65 15.68
C VAL A 260 -33.31 5.71 15.15
N ASP A 261 -33.09 5.11 13.98
CA ASP A 261 -31.83 5.17 13.25
C ASP A 261 -32.03 5.94 11.92
N LEU A 262 -31.33 7.06 11.82
CA LEU A 262 -31.29 7.97 10.67
C LEU A 262 -29.85 8.10 10.11
N PHE A 263 -28.95 7.19 10.47
CA PHE A 263 -27.55 7.19 10.03
C PHE A 263 -27.45 7.35 8.51
N SER A 264 -26.50 8.13 8.01
CA SER A 264 -26.24 8.33 6.58
C SER A 264 -27.49 8.72 5.77
N ASN A 265 -28.01 9.91 6.01
CA ASN A 265 -29.09 10.55 5.25
C ASN A 265 -28.68 11.98 4.84
N PHE A 266 -29.60 12.74 4.23
CA PHE A 266 -29.37 14.13 3.82
C PHE A 266 -30.07 15.15 4.73
N LEU A 267 -30.07 14.91 6.05
CA LEU A 267 -30.68 15.83 7.01
C LEU A 267 -29.80 17.07 7.20
N ASP A 268 -30.38 18.23 6.92
CA ASP A 268 -29.81 19.56 7.18
C ASP A 268 -30.23 20.11 8.56
N LEU A 269 -31.37 19.66 9.07
CA LEU A 269 -31.92 19.99 10.39
C LEU A 269 -32.49 18.75 11.07
N VAL A 270 -32.36 18.67 12.40
CA VAL A 270 -33.06 17.66 13.21
C VAL A 270 -34.53 18.08 13.40
N PRO A 271 -35.51 17.25 13.02
CA PRO A 271 -36.93 17.60 13.15
C PRO A 271 -37.34 17.90 14.60
N SER A 272 -37.99 19.06 14.81
CA SER A 272 -38.35 19.54 16.15
C SER A 272 -39.29 18.61 16.92
N TRP A 273 -40.13 17.84 16.22
CA TRP A 273 -41.08 16.93 16.84
C TRP A 273 -40.43 15.72 17.52
N LEU A 274 -39.17 15.38 17.22
CA LEU A 274 -38.42 14.33 17.92
C LEU A 274 -38.32 14.61 19.42
N SER A 275 -38.27 15.90 19.81
CA SER A 275 -38.24 16.29 21.23
C SER A 275 -39.49 15.90 22.02
N TYR A 276 -40.61 15.60 21.34
CA TYR A 276 -41.85 15.17 21.99
C TYR A 276 -41.88 13.66 22.28
N PHE A 277 -40.93 12.88 21.76
CA PHE A 277 -40.91 11.42 21.91
C PHE A 277 -40.31 10.99 23.25
N GLN A 278 -41.13 11.04 24.30
CA GLN A 278 -40.73 10.78 25.69
C GLN A 278 -40.27 9.33 25.98
N LYS A 279 -40.44 8.40 25.03
CA LYS A 279 -40.01 6.99 25.14
C LYS A 279 -38.72 6.70 24.38
N LEU A 280 -38.22 7.66 23.61
CA LEU A 280 -37.07 7.47 22.74
C LEU A 280 -35.80 7.30 23.59
N LYS A 281 -35.12 6.18 23.40
CA LYS A 281 -33.91 5.79 24.14
C LYS A 281 -32.67 5.75 23.25
N TYR A 282 -32.83 5.40 21.98
CA TYR A 282 -31.75 5.35 21.00
C TYR A 282 -32.06 6.31 19.86
N LEU A 283 -31.09 7.16 19.54
CA LEU A 283 -31.12 8.03 18.38
C LEU A 283 -29.75 8.02 17.70
N ASP A 284 -29.73 7.63 16.43
CA ASP A 284 -28.58 7.83 15.55
C ASP A 284 -28.95 8.82 14.44
N ILE A 285 -28.20 9.92 14.34
CA ILE A 285 -28.30 10.92 13.27
C ILE A 285 -26.92 11.21 12.65
N SER A 286 -25.99 10.27 12.79
CA SER A 286 -24.63 10.38 12.28
C SER A 286 -24.60 10.42 10.75
N GLU A 287 -23.52 10.94 10.19
CA GLU A 287 -23.30 11.04 8.73
C GLU A 287 -24.46 11.75 7.99
N ASN A 288 -24.93 12.86 8.56
CA ASN A 288 -25.93 13.71 7.94
C ASN A 288 -25.34 15.07 7.56
N GLY A 289 -26.05 15.84 6.72
CA GLY A 289 -25.68 17.21 6.31
C GLY A 289 -25.88 18.28 7.40
N LEU A 290 -25.86 17.89 8.68
CA LEU A 290 -26.01 18.79 9.81
C LEU A 290 -24.78 19.69 9.88
N HIS A 291 -25.00 20.98 10.09
CA HIS A 291 -23.93 21.97 10.21
C HIS A 291 -24.29 23.01 11.27
N GLY A 292 -23.29 23.58 11.93
CA GLY A 292 -23.48 24.58 12.98
C GLY A 292 -23.49 24.00 14.40
N PRO A 293 -24.16 24.65 15.37
CA PRO A 293 -24.17 24.19 16.75
C PRO A 293 -25.04 22.93 16.92
N PHE A 294 -24.83 22.22 18.03
CA PHE A 294 -25.68 21.09 18.41
C PHE A 294 -27.17 21.46 18.39
N PRO A 295 -28.06 20.59 17.86
CA PRO A 295 -29.49 20.89 17.78
C PRO A 295 -30.14 21.04 19.17
N ASP A 296 -30.69 22.22 19.46
CA ASP A 296 -31.39 22.51 20.72
C ASP A 296 -32.57 21.56 20.99
N VAL A 297 -33.12 20.94 19.94
CA VAL A 297 -34.18 19.92 20.02
C VAL A 297 -33.78 18.77 20.94
N LEU A 298 -32.50 18.38 20.92
CA LEU A 298 -31.96 17.27 21.73
C LEU A 298 -31.99 17.56 23.24
N ARG A 299 -31.98 18.84 23.64
CA ARG A 299 -31.96 19.25 25.05
C ARG A 299 -33.13 18.69 25.86
N ASN A 300 -34.28 18.55 25.24
CA ASN A 300 -35.50 18.10 25.92
C ASN A 300 -35.65 16.56 25.94
N MET A 301 -34.73 15.82 25.30
CA MET A 301 -34.82 14.37 25.10
C MET A 301 -34.20 13.59 26.28
N THR A 302 -34.68 13.86 27.49
CA THR A 302 -34.13 13.31 28.76
C THR A 302 -34.33 11.80 28.94
N SER A 303 -35.03 11.11 28.05
CA SER A 303 -35.18 9.66 28.03
C SER A 303 -34.04 8.92 27.31
N LEU A 304 -33.19 9.63 26.58
CA LEU A 304 -32.11 9.03 25.78
C LEU A 304 -31.09 8.28 26.65
N GLU A 305 -30.74 7.09 26.19
CA GLU A 305 -29.71 6.20 26.74
C GLU A 305 -28.54 6.05 25.75
N SER A 306 -28.79 6.16 24.44
CA SER A 306 -27.79 6.08 23.39
C SER A 306 -27.99 7.20 22.37
N LEU A 307 -26.92 7.94 22.10
CA LEU A 307 -26.91 9.06 21.16
C LEU A 307 -25.66 9.00 20.28
N TYR A 308 -25.86 8.91 18.97
CA TYR A 308 -24.81 8.87 17.97
C TYR A 308 -24.90 10.12 17.09
N LEU A 309 -23.79 10.84 17.01
CA LEU A 309 -23.64 12.12 16.33
C LEU A 309 -22.31 12.14 15.55
N SER A 310 -21.87 11.00 15.03
CA SER A 310 -20.61 10.91 14.30
C SER A 310 -20.70 11.61 12.95
N LYS A 311 -19.63 12.25 12.46
CA LYS A 311 -19.59 12.84 11.10
C LYS A 311 -20.71 13.85 10.83
N THR A 312 -20.89 14.81 11.76
CA THR A 312 -21.92 15.87 11.69
C THR A 312 -21.34 17.29 11.79
N ASN A 313 -20.02 17.44 11.62
CA ASN A 313 -19.29 18.72 11.62
C ASN A 313 -19.53 19.62 12.86
N PHE A 314 -19.80 19.03 14.04
CA PHE A 314 -19.94 19.82 15.26
C PHE A 314 -18.59 20.31 15.79
N THR A 315 -18.55 21.55 16.29
CA THR A 315 -17.31 22.20 16.74
C THR A 315 -17.17 22.32 18.27
N LEU A 316 -18.28 22.31 19.01
CA LEU A 316 -18.28 22.46 20.47
C LEU A 316 -19.41 21.67 21.12
N VAL A 317 -19.11 20.94 22.20
CA VAL A 317 -20.10 20.25 23.03
C VAL A 317 -20.82 21.24 23.96
N PRO A 318 -22.15 21.37 23.90
CA PRO A 318 -22.89 22.31 24.74
C PRO A 318 -23.05 21.81 26.18
N SER A 319 -23.13 22.74 27.14
CA SER A 319 -23.25 22.42 28.57
C SER A 319 -24.50 21.61 28.92
N TRP A 320 -25.61 21.84 28.22
CA TRP A 320 -26.86 21.13 28.45
C TRP A 320 -26.77 19.64 28.10
N LEU A 321 -25.82 19.21 27.25
CA LEU A 321 -25.68 17.79 26.91
C LEU A 321 -25.38 16.98 28.18
N GLY A 322 -24.55 17.55 29.07
CA GLY A 322 -24.24 16.97 30.38
C GLY A 322 -25.44 16.83 31.33
N GLU A 323 -26.58 17.47 31.04
CA GLU A 323 -27.82 17.32 31.81
C GLU A 323 -28.58 16.02 31.46
N LEU A 324 -28.23 15.35 30.35
CA LEU A 324 -28.83 14.08 29.92
C LEU A 324 -28.28 12.89 30.72
N ASN A 325 -28.63 12.83 31.99
CA ASN A 325 -28.08 11.89 32.99
C ASN A 325 -28.38 10.39 32.77
N LYS A 326 -29.24 10.04 31.81
CA LYS A 326 -29.53 8.66 31.41
C LYS A 326 -28.65 8.15 30.28
N LEU A 327 -27.85 9.01 29.65
CA LEU A 327 -26.94 8.59 28.60
C LEU A 327 -25.92 7.57 29.14
N VAL A 328 -25.87 6.43 28.46
CA VAL A 328 -24.96 5.32 28.68
C VAL A 328 -23.99 5.21 27.51
N HIS A 329 -24.43 5.56 26.29
CA HIS A 329 -23.63 5.53 25.08
C HIS A 329 -23.66 6.89 24.39
N LEU A 330 -22.47 7.45 24.14
CA LEU A 330 -22.31 8.71 23.42
C LEU A 330 -21.18 8.57 22.39
N ASP A 331 -21.51 8.79 21.13
CA ASP A 331 -20.56 8.84 20.01
C ASP A 331 -20.57 10.25 19.41
N LEU A 332 -19.44 10.95 19.55
CA LEU A 332 -19.17 12.25 18.93
C LEU A 332 -17.96 12.18 17.98
N SER A 333 -17.62 10.99 17.49
CA SER A 333 -16.46 10.78 16.63
C SER A 333 -16.58 11.51 15.29
N LYS A 334 -15.47 11.70 14.57
CA LYS A 334 -15.45 12.25 13.20
C LYS A 334 -16.13 13.63 13.09
N ASN A 335 -16.03 14.46 14.12
CA ASN A 335 -16.54 15.84 14.11
C ASN A 335 -15.38 16.85 14.04
N GLU A 336 -15.68 18.13 14.20
CA GLU A 336 -14.70 19.23 14.22
C GLU A 336 -14.46 19.73 15.66
N LEU A 337 -14.65 18.88 16.68
CA LEU A 337 -14.47 19.27 18.08
C LEU A 337 -13.02 19.66 18.32
N SER A 338 -12.77 20.84 18.88
CA SER A 338 -11.41 21.35 19.09
C SER A 338 -11.16 21.84 20.51
N GLY A 339 -9.87 21.93 20.87
CA GLY A 339 -9.45 22.35 22.21
C GLY A 339 -9.49 21.22 23.25
N PRO A 340 -9.47 21.54 24.56
CA PRO A 340 -9.57 20.53 25.61
C PRO A 340 -10.94 19.83 25.59
N ILE A 341 -10.98 18.57 26.02
CA ILE A 341 -12.25 17.86 26.23
C ILE A 341 -13.13 18.67 27.18
N GLN A 342 -14.36 18.94 26.77
CA GLN A 342 -15.22 19.94 27.40
C GLN A 342 -15.79 19.45 28.74
N GLU A 343 -15.80 20.32 29.75
CA GLU A 343 -16.35 20.05 31.09
C GLU A 343 -17.81 19.58 31.10
N ALA A 344 -18.60 19.89 30.06
CA ALA A 344 -19.96 19.42 29.92
C ALA A 344 -20.08 17.88 30.02
N ILE A 345 -19.08 17.16 29.51
CA ILE A 345 -19.05 15.69 29.47
C ILE A 345 -18.87 15.11 30.88
N ARG A 346 -18.16 15.80 31.79
CA ARG A 346 -17.90 15.36 33.17
C ARG A 346 -19.16 14.98 33.95
N ASN A 347 -20.26 15.69 33.69
CA ASN A 347 -21.54 15.46 34.41
C ASN A 347 -22.23 14.13 34.03
N MET A 348 -21.81 13.47 32.95
CA MET A 348 -22.43 12.27 32.40
C MET A 348 -21.93 10.98 33.07
N THR A 349 -22.03 10.89 34.40
CA THR A 349 -21.47 9.77 35.19
C THR A 349 -22.11 8.39 34.93
N SER A 350 -23.20 8.33 34.16
CA SER A 350 -23.84 7.07 33.73
C SER A 350 -23.19 6.42 32.51
N ILE A 351 -22.27 7.12 31.83
CA ILE A 351 -21.66 6.66 30.58
C ILE A 351 -20.86 5.37 30.79
N GLU A 352 -21.11 4.41 29.89
CA GLU A 352 -20.38 3.16 29.72
C GLU A 352 -19.58 3.15 28.40
N PHE A 353 -20.03 3.87 27.38
CA PHE A 353 -19.36 4.00 26.09
C PHE A 353 -19.21 5.47 25.70
N LEU A 354 -17.97 5.90 25.47
CA LEU A 354 -17.65 7.24 24.99
C LEU A 354 -16.66 7.16 23.83
N ASP A 355 -17.08 7.63 22.67
CA ASP A 355 -16.22 7.79 21.50
C ASP A 355 -16.09 9.28 21.13
N LEU A 356 -14.86 9.78 21.18
CA LEU A 356 -14.46 11.14 20.80
C LEU A 356 -13.36 11.10 19.71
N SER A 357 -13.18 9.96 19.04
CA SER A 357 -12.13 9.76 18.04
C SER A 357 -12.32 10.64 16.80
N PHE A 358 -11.28 10.81 15.98
CA PHE A 358 -11.33 11.61 14.75
C PHE A 358 -11.87 13.03 14.99
N ASN A 359 -11.24 13.77 15.90
CA ASN A 359 -11.57 15.16 16.21
C ASN A 359 -10.28 15.99 16.31
N GLY A 360 -10.38 17.27 16.65
CA GLY A 360 -9.27 18.19 16.89
C GLY A 360 -8.95 18.41 18.38
N LEU A 361 -9.25 17.46 19.27
CA LEU A 361 -9.08 17.63 20.71
C LEU A 361 -7.60 17.68 21.11
N THR A 362 -7.24 18.51 22.08
CA THR A 362 -5.83 18.83 22.40
C THR A 362 -5.34 18.33 23.74
N SER A 363 -6.23 18.05 24.70
CA SER A 363 -5.85 17.55 26.03
C SER A 363 -6.92 16.72 26.73
N VAL A 364 -6.45 15.85 27.64
CA VAL A 364 -7.27 14.92 28.43
C VAL A 364 -7.33 15.37 29.90
N PRO A 365 -8.51 15.70 30.43
CA PRO A 365 -8.67 16.12 31.81
C PRO A 365 -8.52 14.99 32.84
N CYS A 366 -8.13 15.34 34.07
CA CYS A 366 -8.00 14.37 35.18
C CYS A 366 -9.34 13.80 35.65
N TRP A 367 -10.46 14.49 35.43
CA TRP A 367 -11.77 14.07 35.93
C TRP A 367 -12.33 12.81 35.26
N PHE A 368 -11.67 12.25 34.22
CA PHE A 368 -12.04 10.95 33.66
C PHE A 368 -12.10 9.83 34.70
N VAL A 369 -11.34 9.94 35.80
CA VAL A 369 -11.40 9.02 36.95
C VAL A 369 -12.80 8.93 37.59
N GLU A 370 -13.68 9.91 37.34
CA GLU A 370 -15.05 9.95 37.85
C GLU A 370 -16.00 8.99 37.10
N PHE A 371 -15.65 8.52 35.90
CA PHE A 371 -16.49 7.62 35.08
C PHE A 371 -16.38 6.14 35.47
N LYS A 372 -16.84 5.82 36.69
CA LYS A 372 -16.73 4.46 37.27
C LYS A 372 -17.45 3.34 36.52
N LYS A 373 -18.34 3.69 35.58
CA LYS A 373 -19.07 2.75 34.73
C LYS A 373 -18.46 2.59 33.34
N LEU A 374 -17.42 3.35 33.00
CA LEU A 374 -16.85 3.36 31.66
C LEU A 374 -16.30 1.98 31.31
N VAL A 375 -16.78 1.43 30.20
CA VAL A 375 -16.38 0.15 29.61
C VAL A 375 -15.55 0.37 28.36
N HIS A 376 -15.88 1.40 27.57
CA HIS A 376 -15.22 1.72 26.32
C HIS A 376 -14.90 3.22 26.26
N LEU A 377 -13.62 3.53 25.98
CA LEU A 377 -13.16 4.89 25.75
C LEU A 377 -12.26 4.94 24.50
N ASP A 378 -12.71 5.66 23.49
CA ASP A 378 -11.92 5.96 22.30
C ASP A 378 -11.61 7.46 22.19
N LEU A 379 -10.31 7.77 22.18
CA LEU A 379 -9.73 9.10 22.04
C LEU A 379 -8.74 9.16 20.87
N SER A 380 -8.79 8.18 19.97
CA SER A 380 -7.85 8.05 18.86
C SER A 380 -8.04 9.13 17.79
N GLN A 381 -7.03 9.30 16.93
CA GLN A 381 -7.06 10.23 15.80
C GLN A 381 -7.45 11.65 16.21
N ASN A 382 -6.77 12.17 17.22
CA ASN A 382 -6.95 13.53 17.74
C ASN A 382 -5.63 14.31 17.69
N HIS A 383 -5.59 15.48 18.33
CA HIS A 383 -4.38 16.30 18.48
C HIS A 383 -3.91 16.34 19.93
N LEU A 384 -4.12 15.27 20.69
CA LEU A 384 -3.80 15.24 22.13
C LEU A 384 -2.29 15.38 22.32
N THR A 385 -1.88 16.47 22.96
CA THR A 385 -0.47 16.76 23.28
C THR A 385 -0.19 16.69 24.79
N HIS A 386 -1.24 16.72 25.60
CA HIS A 386 -1.14 16.80 27.05
C HIS A 386 -2.26 16.01 27.74
N MET A 387 -1.93 15.32 28.84
CA MET A 387 -2.89 14.79 29.78
C MET A 387 -2.64 15.45 31.13
N GLU A 388 -3.69 15.95 31.79
CA GLU A 388 -3.56 16.60 33.11
C GLU A 388 -3.07 15.62 34.19
N CYS A 389 -3.36 14.33 33.99
CA CYS A 389 -2.96 13.21 34.84
C CYS A 389 -2.30 12.10 33.99
N SER A 390 -1.42 11.31 34.61
CA SER A 390 -0.84 10.15 33.94
C SER A 390 -1.89 9.07 33.66
N LEU A 391 -1.65 8.23 32.64
CA LEU A 391 -2.54 7.13 32.27
C LEU A 391 -2.87 6.21 33.46
N PRO A 392 -1.90 5.77 34.31
CA PRO A 392 -2.22 4.97 35.49
C PRO A 392 -3.10 5.71 36.50
N SER A 393 -3.01 7.04 36.58
CA SER A 393 -3.87 7.85 37.45
C SER A 393 -5.30 7.92 36.93
N ILE A 394 -5.50 8.03 35.61
CA ILE A 394 -6.82 7.98 34.98
C ILE A 394 -7.44 6.58 35.17
N LEU A 395 -6.63 5.53 35.00
CA LEU A 395 -7.07 4.14 35.09
C LEU A 395 -7.28 3.62 36.52
N ALA A 396 -6.84 4.36 37.55
CA ALA A 396 -6.80 3.88 38.92
C ALA A 396 -8.16 3.36 39.44
N ASP A 397 -9.28 3.98 39.07
CA ASP A 397 -10.61 3.62 39.58
C ASP A 397 -11.58 3.12 38.48
N LEU A 398 -11.10 2.87 37.25
CA LEU A 398 -11.93 2.47 36.11
C LEU A 398 -12.11 0.94 36.00
N CYS A 399 -12.60 0.30 37.07
CA CYS A 399 -12.75 -1.16 37.19
C CYS A 399 -13.79 -1.83 36.26
N GLN A 400 -14.27 -1.16 35.22
CA GLN A 400 -15.15 -1.76 34.20
C GLN A 400 -14.59 -1.59 32.79
N LEU A 401 -13.50 -0.84 32.65
CA LEU A 401 -12.93 -0.48 31.38
C LEU A 401 -12.31 -1.71 30.72
N ARG A 402 -12.80 -2.01 29.53
CA ARG A 402 -12.37 -3.16 28.70
C ARG A 402 -11.61 -2.71 27.46
N PHE A 403 -11.96 -1.55 26.92
CA PHE A 403 -11.35 -1.01 25.70
C PHE A 403 -10.84 0.40 25.97
N LEU A 404 -9.58 0.64 25.63
CA LEU A 404 -8.94 1.94 25.71
C LEU A 404 -8.09 2.21 24.48
N ASN A 405 -8.41 3.28 23.76
CA ASN A 405 -7.70 3.67 22.55
C ASN A 405 -7.25 5.14 22.60
N PHE A 406 -5.94 5.34 22.58
CA PHE A 406 -5.27 6.65 22.50
C PHE A 406 -4.47 6.80 21.20
N SER A 407 -4.67 5.91 20.23
CA SER A 407 -3.82 5.86 19.04
C SER A 407 -3.88 7.12 18.19
N SER A 408 -2.86 7.37 17.38
CA SER A 408 -2.82 8.47 16.41
C SER A 408 -3.02 9.84 17.07
N ASN A 409 -2.16 10.14 18.04
CA ASN A 409 -2.14 11.38 18.81
C ASN A 409 -0.69 11.88 18.92
N LYS A 410 -0.43 12.88 19.79
CA LYS A 410 0.90 13.47 20.02
C LYS A 410 1.33 13.38 21.49
N LEU A 411 0.91 12.31 22.17
CA LEU A 411 1.20 12.09 23.60
C LEU A 411 2.65 11.65 23.81
N ARG A 412 3.25 12.05 24.94
CA ARG A 412 4.68 11.81 25.25
C ARG A 412 4.85 10.96 26.51
N ARG A 413 6.10 10.69 26.87
CA ARG A 413 6.46 9.78 27.99
C ARG A 413 5.85 10.16 29.34
N GLU A 414 5.77 11.45 29.67
CA GLU A 414 5.29 11.88 30.99
C GLU A 414 3.83 11.45 31.22
N GLN A 415 3.08 11.25 30.13
CA GLN A 415 1.67 10.90 30.14
C GLN A 415 1.42 9.38 30.32
N ILE A 416 2.29 8.49 29.82
CA ILE A 416 2.11 7.02 30.01
C ILE A 416 2.41 6.57 31.46
N GLY A 417 3.33 7.25 32.15
CA GLY A 417 3.62 7.02 33.57
C GLY A 417 4.27 5.66 33.92
N ASP A 418 5.02 5.64 35.02
CA ASP A 418 5.66 4.43 35.57
C ASP A 418 4.99 3.96 36.89
N SER A 419 3.89 4.61 37.31
CA SER A 419 3.14 4.23 38.50
C SER A 419 2.37 2.92 38.32
N GLU A 420 2.22 2.19 39.43
CA GLU A 420 1.47 0.94 39.45
C GLU A 420 -0.04 1.20 39.26
N LEU A 421 -0.69 0.28 38.54
CA LEU A 421 -2.13 0.28 38.35
C LEU A 421 -2.87 -0.22 39.60
N SER A 422 -4.15 0.09 39.69
CA SER A 422 -5.03 -0.51 40.70
C SER A 422 -5.25 -2.00 40.43
N TRP A 423 -5.65 -2.73 41.48
CA TRP A 423 -5.84 -4.17 41.37
C TRP A 423 -6.98 -4.55 40.41
N CYS A 424 -8.05 -3.77 40.31
CA CYS A 424 -9.20 -4.16 39.47
C CYS A 424 -8.91 -4.05 37.97
N ILE A 425 -8.39 -2.92 37.49
CA ILE A 425 -8.15 -2.68 36.05
C ILE A 425 -7.20 -3.72 35.44
N THR A 426 -6.29 -4.25 36.27
CA THR A 426 -5.37 -5.34 35.95
C THR A 426 -6.07 -6.57 35.37
N PHE A 427 -7.33 -6.82 35.77
CA PHE A 427 -8.14 -7.96 35.31
C PHE A 427 -9.31 -7.56 34.39
N ASP A 428 -9.62 -6.28 34.21
CA ASP A 428 -10.78 -5.88 33.41
C ASP A 428 -10.42 -5.47 31.98
N LEU A 429 -9.24 -4.87 31.79
CA LEU A 429 -8.83 -4.34 30.49
C LEU A 429 -8.48 -5.46 29.50
N LYS A 430 -9.13 -5.44 28.33
CA LYS A 430 -8.98 -6.42 27.24
C LYS A 430 -8.21 -5.85 26.05
N GLU A 431 -8.39 -4.58 25.74
CA GLU A 431 -7.74 -3.93 24.61
C GLU A 431 -7.12 -2.60 25.03
N LEU A 432 -5.84 -2.45 24.68
CA LEU A 432 -5.07 -1.24 24.92
C LEU A 432 -4.32 -0.86 23.64
N ASP A 433 -4.73 0.24 23.02
CA ASP A 433 -4.05 0.81 21.86
C ASP A 433 -3.45 2.18 22.20
N LEU A 434 -2.12 2.24 22.16
CA LEU A 434 -1.30 3.44 22.37
C LEU A 434 -0.47 3.79 21.13
N SER A 435 -0.79 3.20 19.98
CA SER A 435 0.03 3.31 18.77
C SER A 435 0.05 4.73 18.19
N HIS A 436 0.99 5.01 17.28
CA HIS A 436 1.05 6.28 16.54
C HIS A 436 1.05 7.51 17.49
N ASN A 437 1.99 7.53 18.43
CA ASN A 437 2.19 8.61 19.40
C ASN A 437 3.69 8.95 19.53
N ASP A 438 4.02 9.92 20.40
CA ASP A 438 5.40 10.31 20.71
C ASP A 438 5.92 9.65 22.02
N PHE A 439 5.41 8.47 22.40
CA PHE A 439 5.85 7.81 23.64
C PHE A 439 7.31 7.39 23.54
N ARG A 440 8.13 7.89 24.47
CA ARG A 440 9.59 7.60 24.56
C ARG A 440 9.87 6.80 25.82
N GLY A 441 11.00 6.09 25.85
CA GLY A 441 11.45 5.38 27.05
C GLY A 441 11.36 3.87 26.94
N ARG A 442 11.61 3.19 28.05
CA ARG A 442 11.34 1.75 28.14
C ARG A 442 9.85 1.52 28.38
N LEU A 443 9.32 0.42 27.84
CA LEU A 443 7.94 0.03 28.10
C LEU A 443 7.72 -0.18 29.61
N PRO A 444 6.72 0.47 30.24
CA PRO A 444 6.46 0.33 31.67
C PRO A 444 6.10 -1.11 32.06
N THR A 445 6.54 -1.54 33.25
CA THR A 445 6.30 -2.92 33.72
C THR A 445 4.84 -3.21 34.06
N TRP A 446 4.03 -2.18 34.33
CA TRP A 446 2.60 -2.35 34.62
C TRP A 446 1.83 -2.88 33.41
N VAL A 447 2.30 -2.63 32.18
CA VAL A 447 1.68 -3.14 30.95
C VAL A 447 1.62 -4.67 30.98
N GLY A 448 2.72 -5.32 31.37
CA GLY A 448 2.78 -6.77 31.54
C GLY A 448 2.05 -7.31 32.78
N ARG A 449 1.33 -6.49 33.53
CA ARG A 449 0.44 -6.95 34.60
C ARG A 449 -1.02 -7.06 34.16
N LEU A 450 -1.41 -6.50 33.02
CA LEU A 450 -2.79 -6.59 32.53
C LEU A 450 -3.07 -8.05 32.09
N GLU A 451 -3.60 -8.88 33.00
CA GLU A 451 -3.65 -10.34 32.84
C GLU A 451 -4.71 -10.80 31.81
N ASN A 452 -5.81 -10.05 31.71
CA ASN A 452 -6.92 -10.35 30.79
C ASN A 452 -6.82 -9.60 29.45
N LEU A 453 -5.66 -9.01 29.17
CA LEU A 453 -5.43 -8.27 27.93
C LEU A 453 -5.40 -9.24 26.75
N GLU A 454 -6.26 -9.02 25.77
CA GLU A 454 -6.38 -9.78 24.53
C GLU A 454 -5.65 -9.10 23.37
N TYR A 455 -5.58 -7.76 23.37
CA TYR A 455 -4.90 -6.96 22.35
C TYR A 455 -4.06 -5.83 22.96
N LEU A 456 -2.77 -5.80 22.60
CA LEU A 456 -1.84 -4.73 22.96
C LEU A 456 -1.20 -4.16 21.69
N ASN A 457 -1.47 -2.89 21.41
CA ASN A 457 -0.85 -2.16 20.31
C ASN A 457 -0.03 -0.97 20.82
N LEU A 458 1.26 -1.02 20.52
CA LEU A 458 2.26 -0.02 20.90
C LEU A 458 2.99 0.53 19.66
N ALA A 459 2.53 0.19 18.47
CA ALA A 459 3.23 0.44 17.23
C ALA A 459 3.46 1.93 16.94
N SER A 460 4.42 2.25 16.09
CA SER A 460 4.69 3.63 15.64
C SER A 460 4.87 4.61 16.82
N ASN A 461 5.81 4.27 17.71
CA ASN A 461 6.21 5.09 18.87
C ASN A 461 7.75 5.16 18.93
N PHE A 462 8.31 5.67 20.04
CA PHE A 462 9.75 5.76 20.28
C PHE A 462 10.17 4.94 21.51
N PHE A 463 9.53 3.80 21.76
CA PHE A 463 9.93 2.91 22.85
C PHE A 463 11.29 2.26 22.54
N TYR A 464 12.17 2.14 23.53
CA TYR A 464 13.48 1.49 23.40
C TYR A 464 13.75 0.49 24.53
N GLY A 465 14.78 -0.32 24.41
CA GLY A 465 15.15 -1.33 25.40
C GLY A 465 14.64 -2.73 25.04
N LEU A 466 14.88 -3.67 25.95
CA LEU A 466 14.39 -5.04 25.82
C LEU A 466 12.86 -5.10 25.99
N ILE A 467 12.23 -5.99 25.23
CA ILE A 467 10.85 -6.40 25.45
C ILE A 467 10.73 -6.97 26.89
N PRO A 468 9.89 -6.40 27.77
CA PRO A 468 9.82 -6.81 29.16
C PRO A 468 9.36 -8.27 29.33
N TYR A 469 10.07 -9.04 30.16
CA TYR A 469 9.65 -10.41 30.53
C TYR A 469 8.27 -10.45 31.22
N SER A 470 7.82 -9.34 31.78
CA SER A 470 6.47 -9.23 32.35
C SER A 470 5.37 -9.48 31.32
N LEU A 471 5.59 -9.21 30.03
CA LEU A 471 4.59 -9.50 28.99
C LEU A 471 4.23 -10.99 28.95
N GLY A 472 5.17 -11.89 29.27
CA GLY A 472 4.92 -13.33 29.35
C GLY A 472 3.91 -13.78 30.41
N LYS A 473 3.34 -12.85 31.19
CA LYS A 473 2.26 -13.12 32.15
C LYS A 473 0.86 -12.94 31.56
N GLN A 474 0.73 -12.32 30.39
CA GLN A 474 -0.56 -11.98 29.79
C GLN A 474 -1.11 -13.16 28.98
N LEU A 475 -1.51 -14.22 29.67
CA LEU A 475 -1.83 -15.50 29.02
C LEU A 475 -3.05 -15.44 28.09
N GLU A 476 -3.90 -14.43 28.21
CA GLU A 476 -5.05 -14.19 27.34
C GLU A 476 -4.71 -13.41 26.06
N LEU A 477 -3.45 -12.96 25.90
CA LEU A 477 -3.04 -12.11 24.79
C LEU A 477 -3.10 -12.87 23.45
N LYS A 478 -3.88 -12.32 22.51
CA LYS A 478 -4.07 -12.86 21.15
C LYS A 478 -3.33 -12.03 20.12
N LYS A 479 -3.18 -10.72 20.32
CA LYS A 479 -2.51 -9.83 19.38
C LYS A 479 -1.52 -8.93 20.10
N LEU A 480 -0.28 -8.91 19.61
CA LEU A 480 0.79 -8.07 20.12
C LEU A 480 1.48 -7.34 18.97
N ASP A 481 1.22 -6.04 18.85
CA ASP A 481 1.81 -5.17 17.83
C ASP A 481 2.75 -4.16 18.47
N GLN A 482 4.04 -4.27 18.14
CA GLN A 482 5.12 -3.38 18.63
C GLN A 482 5.98 -2.82 17.50
N TYR A 483 5.48 -2.87 16.26
CA TYR A 483 6.25 -2.45 15.09
C TYR A 483 6.59 -0.97 15.07
N ASN A 484 7.58 -0.59 14.25
CA ASN A 484 8.00 0.80 14.05
C ASN A 484 8.27 1.51 15.38
N ASN A 485 9.15 0.91 16.17
CA ASN A 485 9.64 1.43 17.45
C ASN A 485 11.17 1.43 17.44
N THR A 486 11.78 1.69 18.60
CA THR A 486 13.23 1.61 18.78
C THR A 486 13.64 0.47 19.72
N PHE A 487 12.82 -0.59 19.84
CA PHE A 487 13.14 -1.75 20.68
C PHE A 487 14.42 -2.40 20.19
N ASP A 488 15.32 -2.71 21.13
CA ASP A 488 16.65 -3.24 20.85
C ASP A 488 16.94 -4.48 21.71
N GLY A 489 18.04 -5.15 21.36
CA GLY A 489 18.52 -6.32 22.09
C GLY A 489 18.22 -7.65 21.42
N LYS A 490 18.69 -8.72 22.06
CA LYS A 490 18.73 -10.05 21.46
C LYS A 490 17.39 -10.77 21.58
N LEU A 491 16.85 -11.19 20.45
CA LEU A 491 15.94 -12.33 20.38
C LEU A 491 16.80 -13.58 20.68
N ASP A 492 16.91 -13.94 21.96
CA ASP A 492 17.68 -15.11 22.43
C ASP A 492 16.95 -15.80 23.61
N GLY A 493 17.67 -16.49 24.51
CA GLY A 493 17.07 -17.17 25.67
C GLY A 493 16.11 -16.31 26.51
N SER A 494 16.23 -14.96 26.51
CA SER A 494 15.24 -14.10 27.17
C SER A 494 13.87 -14.05 26.48
N PHE A 495 13.76 -14.44 25.20
CA PHE A 495 12.50 -14.57 24.48
C PHE A 495 11.58 -15.63 25.14
N HIS A 496 12.17 -16.70 25.67
CA HIS A 496 11.41 -17.71 26.40
C HIS A 496 10.87 -17.17 27.73
N ASP A 497 11.59 -16.25 28.38
CA ASP A 497 11.11 -15.60 29.60
C ASP A 497 10.04 -14.54 29.36
N SER A 498 9.92 -14.03 28.13
CA SER A 498 8.93 -13.05 27.69
C SER A 498 7.85 -13.66 26.80
N ILE A 499 8.00 -13.59 25.47
CA ILE A 499 6.92 -13.79 24.49
C ILE A 499 6.56 -15.27 24.28
N ALA A 500 7.51 -16.22 24.34
CA ALA A 500 7.23 -17.62 23.99
C ALA A 500 6.14 -18.29 24.86
N LYS A 501 5.87 -17.74 26.06
CA LYS A 501 4.84 -18.22 26.99
C LYS A 501 3.41 -17.85 26.57
N LEU A 502 3.25 -16.95 25.61
CA LEU A 502 1.97 -16.44 25.14
C LEU A 502 1.32 -17.41 24.15
N VAL A 503 0.99 -18.62 24.60
CA VAL A 503 0.51 -19.71 23.73
C VAL A 503 -0.81 -19.42 23.01
N ASN A 504 -1.60 -18.44 23.47
CA ASN A 504 -2.84 -18.00 22.84
C ASN A 504 -2.62 -16.93 21.74
N LEU A 505 -1.38 -16.50 21.52
CA LEU A 505 -1.05 -15.46 20.56
C LEU A 505 -1.35 -15.93 19.14
N GLN A 506 -2.09 -15.10 18.41
CA GLN A 506 -2.53 -15.27 17.03
C GLN A 506 -1.78 -14.31 16.09
N ARG A 507 -1.40 -13.12 16.57
CA ARG A 507 -0.60 -12.16 15.80
C ARG A 507 0.55 -11.64 16.65
N LEU A 508 1.75 -11.69 16.08
CA LEU A 508 2.96 -11.10 16.64
C LEU A 508 3.65 -10.25 15.57
N ASP A 509 3.62 -8.93 15.74
CA ASP A 509 4.32 -8.00 14.87
C ASP A 509 5.37 -7.20 15.67
N LEU A 510 6.63 -7.51 15.40
CA LEU A 510 7.80 -6.83 15.97
C LEU A 510 8.63 -6.16 14.86
N SER A 511 8.03 -5.94 13.67
CA SER A 511 8.75 -5.41 12.51
C SER A 511 9.27 -4.00 12.73
N ASN A 512 10.20 -3.54 11.89
CA ASN A 512 10.69 -2.16 11.91
C ASN A 512 11.21 -1.72 13.30
N ASN A 513 12.12 -2.52 13.86
CA ASN A 513 12.77 -2.28 15.15
C ASN A 513 14.30 -2.50 15.02
N TYR A 514 15.04 -2.46 16.14
CA TYR A 514 16.48 -2.73 16.18
C TYR A 514 16.81 -4.08 16.84
N LEU A 515 15.90 -5.06 16.76
CA LEU A 515 16.08 -6.39 17.34
C LEU A 515 17.24 -7.10 16.65
N ASN A 516 18.12 -7.73 17.44
CA ASN A 516 19.25 -8.51 16.93
C ASN A 516 19.27 -9.92 17.52
N GLY A 517 20.29 -10.73 17.24
CA GLY A 517 20.32 -12.14 17.69
C GLY A 517 19.64 -13.08 16.70
N ILE A 518 19.22 -14.26 17.17
CA ILE A 518 18.72 -15.34 16.31
C ILE A 518 17.22 -15.57 16.52
N ILE A 519 16.50 -16.06 15.53
CA ILE A 519 15.13 -16.55 15.78
C ILE A 519 15.23 -17.86 16.60
N PRO A 520 14.75 -17.92 17.86
CA PRO A 520 14.94 -19.05 18.75
C PRO A 520 14.02 -20.21 18.37
N GLN A 521 14.43 -21.43 18.69
CA GLN A 521 13.59 -22.62 18.43
C GLN A 521 12.24 -22.56 19.17
N SER A 522 12.18 -21.90 20.33
CA SER A 522 10.96 -21.72 21.11
C SER A 522 9.88 -20.90 20.39
N ILE A 523 10.16 -20.27 19.24
CA ILE A 523 9.11 -19.64 18.43
C ILE A 523 8.01 -20.64 18.04
N GLY A 524 8.36 -21.91 17.85
CA GLY A 524 7.42 -22.99 17.55
C GLY A 524 6.43 -23.31 18.68
N GLU A 525 6.66 -22.81 19.91
CA GLU A 525 5.74 -22.98 21.04
C GLU A 525 4.44 -22.15 20.88
N LEU A 526 4.44 -21.14 19.99
CA LEU A 526 3.29 -20.26 19.72
C LEU A 526 2.31 -20.91 18.72
N VAL A 527 1.85 -22.12 19.01
CA VAL A 527 1.09 -22.98 18.07
C VAL A 527 -0.22 -22.41 17.51
N ASN A 528 -0.76 -21.35 18.12
CA ASN A 528 -1.98 -20.65 17.66
C ASN A 528 -1.70 -19.45 16.76
N LEU A 529 -0.43 -19.17 16.46
CA LEU A 529 0.00 -18.02 15.67
C LEU A 529 -0.49 -18.16 14.22
N GLN A 530 -1.13 -17.09 13.73
CA GLN A 530 -1.62 -16.93 12.37
C GLN A 530 -0.77 -15.91 11.60
N GLU A 531 -0.20 -14.91 12.28
CA GLU A 531 0.62 -13.87 11.67
C GLU A 531 1.91 -13.66 12.48
N LEU A 532 3.05 -13.75 11.81
CA LEU A 532 4.37 -13.47 12.37
C LEU A 532 5.13 -12.51 11.46
N ASP A 533 5.34 -11.28 11.94
CA ASP A 533 6.17 -10.30 11.26
C ASP A 533 7.36 -9.90 12.15
N LEU A 534 8.56 -10.23 11.67
CA LEU A 534 9.85 -9.84 12.25
C LEU A 534 10.71 -9.06 11.24
N SER A 535 10.09 -8.56 10.16
CA SER A 535 10.78 -7.87 9.07
C SER A 535 11.46 -6.58 9.53
N ASN A 536 12.41 -6.07 8.74
CA ASN A 536 13.07 -4.79 8.98
C ASN A 536 13.70 -4.69 10.38
N ASN A 537 14.55 -5.66 10.71
CA ASN A 537 15.30 -5.75 11.97
C ASN A 537 16.78 -6.11 11.69
N HIS A 538 17.56 -6.41 12.74
CA HIS A 538 18.95 -6.86 12.65
C HIS A 538 19.14 -8.34 13.04
N LEU A 539 18.12 -9.17 12.81
CA LEU A 539 18.16 -10.60 13.14
C LEU A 539 19.17 -11.34 12.25
N ASN A 540 19.87 -12.32 12.82
CA ASN A 540 20.89 -13.12 12.16
C ASN A 540 20.71 -14.63 12.45
N GLY A 541 21.68 -15.45 12.06
CA GLY A 541 21.57 -16.91 12.22
C GLY A 541 20.69 -17.54 11.14
N THR A 542 20.04 -18.65 11.44
CA THR A 542 19.21 -19.42 10.50
C THR A 542 17.73 -19.34 10.86
N ILE A 543 16.84 -19.52 9.87
CA ILE A 543 15.42 -19.78 10.15
C ILE A 543 15.31 -21.15 10.86
N PRO A 544 14.74 -21.24 12.08
CA PRO A 544 14.69 -22.48 12.84
C PRO A 544 13.70 -23.48 12.23
N GLN A 545 13.99 -24.78 12.37
CA GLN A 545 13.11 -25.84 11.87
C GLN A 545 11.75 -25.84 12.57
N SER A 546 11.70 -25.44 13.85
CA SER A 546 10.47 -25.34 14.64
C SER A 546 9.45 -24.34 14.09
N ILE A 547 9.82 -23.49 13.11
CA ILE A 547 8.85 -22.62 12.44
C ILE A 547 7.72 -23.42 11.79
N GLY A 548 8.00 -24.65 11.34
CA GLY A 548 6.98 -25.56 10.79
C GLY A 548 6.00 -26.13 11.81
N GLU A 549 6.19 -25.88 13.11
CA GLU A 549 5.24 -26.26 14.16
C GLU A 549 4.04 -25.28 14.24
N LEU A 550 4.16 -24.10 13.61
CA LEU A 550 3.13 -23.06 13.58
C LEU A 550 2.05 -23.36 12.54
N VAL A 551 1.40 -24.52 12.63
CA VAL A 551 0.53 -25.06 11.57
C VAL A 551 -0.70 -24.19 11.20
N HIS A 552 -1.04 -23.19 12.02
CA HIS A 552 -2.11 -22.22 11.75
C HIS A 552 -1.63 -20.93 11.08
N LEU A 553 -0.32 -20.81 10.78
CA LEU A 553 0.28 -19.60 10.24
C LEU A 553 -0.22 -19.32 8.82
N LYS A 554 -0.72 -18.11 8.61
CA LYS A 554 -1.20 -17.54 7.35
C LYS A 554 -0.19 -16.58 6.75
N GLN A 555 0.51 -15.80 7.58
CA GLN A 555 1.48 -14.81 7.12
C GLN A 555 2.81 -14.97 7.87
N LEU A 556 3.89 -15.06 7.11
CA LEU A 556 5.25 -15.10 7.63
C LEU A 556 6.13 -14.09 6.92
N HIS A 557 6.49 -13.01 7.61
CA HIS A 557 7.35 -11.95 7.07
C HIS A 557 8.64 -11.84 7.90
N LEU A 558 9.77 -12.12 7.25
CA LEU A 558 11.12 -12.08 7.83
C LEU A 558 12.08 -11.21 6.99
N SER A 559 11.55 -10.40 6.09
CA SER A 559 12.35 -9.64 5.13
C SER A 559 13.23 -8.58 5.76
N ASN A 560 14.23 -8.10 5.02
CA ASN A 560 15.13 -7.03 5.44
C ASN A 560 15.79 -7.30 6.81
N ASN A 561 16.49 -8.44 6.89
CA ASN A 561 17.26 -8.88 8.06
C ASN A 561 18.65 -9.40 7.60
N HIS A 562 19.41 -10.00 8.52
CA HIS A 562 20.70 -10.65 8.25
C HIS A 562 20.62 -12.18 8.38
N LEU A 563 19.44 -12.78 8.12
CA LEU A 563 19.24 -14.23 8.20
C LEU A 563 20.06 -14.95 7.13
N SER A 564 20.57 -16.13 7.46
CA SER A 564 21.54 -16.89 6.65
C SER A 564 21.24 -18.39 6.71
N GLY A 565 21.99 -19.19 5.95
CA GLY A 565 21.73 -20.63 5.83
C GLY A 565 20.58 -20.92 4.86
N ILE A 566 20.04 -22.14 4.93
CA ILE A 566 19.02 -22.61 3.98
C ILE A 566 17.60 -22.26 4.44
N ILE A 567 16.68 -22.17 3.49
CA ILE A 567 15.24 -22.20 3.78
C ILE A 567 14.89 -23.61 4.29
N PRO A 568 14.40 -23.78 5.54
CA PRO A 568 14.16 -25.09 6.10
C PRO A 568 12.97 -25.79 5.43
N GLN A 569 13.10 -27.10 5.22
CA GLN A 569 12.03 -27.90 4.58
C GLN A 569 10.71 -27.88 5.35
N SER A 570 10.76 -27.67 6.67
CA SER A 570 9.59 -27.62 7.55
C SER A 570 8.65 -26.45 7.26
N ILE A 571 9.05 -25.43 6.48
CA ILE A 571 8.10 -24.40 6.01
C ILE A 571 6.97 -25.04 5.20
N GLY A 572 7.22 -26.16 4.49
CA GLY A 572 6.18 -26.87 3.75
C GLY A 572 5.07 -27.50 4.60
N GLU A 573 5.24 -27.55 5.93
CA GLU A 573 4.20 -28.03 6.86
C GLU A 573 3.15 -26.94 7.18
N LEU A 574 3.41 -25.69 6.80
CA LEU A 574 2.54 -24.53 7.03
C LEU A 574 1.40 -24.47 5.99
N VAL A 575 0.59 -25.52 5.89
CA VAL A 575 -0.36 -25.72 4.79
C VAL A 575 -1.40 -24.60 4.59
N HIS A 576 -1.62 -23.76 5.60
CA HIS A 576 -2.51 -22.60 5.56
C HIS A 576 -1.81 -21.27 5.25
N LEU A 577 -0.51 -21.30 4.94
CA LEU A 577 0.30 -20.12 4.65
C LEU A 577 -0.13 -19.50 3.32
N GLN A 578 -0.45 -18.21 3.38
CA GLN A 578 -0.93 -17.38 2.28
C GLN A 578 0.14 -16.41 1.81
N GLU A 579 0.98 -15.93 2.73
CA GLU A 579 2.06 -15.02 2.41
C GLU A 579 3.37 -15.46 3.05
N LEU A 580 4.42 -15.53 2.23
CA LEU A 580 5.78 -15.79 2.67
C LEU A 580 6.72 -14.74 2.10
N ASP A 581 7.26 -13.86 2.97
CA ASP A 581 8.28 -12.89 2.60
C ASP A 581 9.59 -13.15 3.38
N LEU A 582 10.62 -13.60 2.66
CA LEU A 582 11.97 -13.81 3.16
C LEU A 582 12.99 -12.90 2.45
N SER A 583 12.52 -11.86 1.77
CA SER A 583 13.35 -11.03 0.89
C SER A 583 14.45 -10.27 1.63
N ASN A 584 15.49 -9.84 0.89
CA ASN A 584 16.58 -9.00 1.40
C ASN A 584 17.25 -9.57 2.65
N ASN A 585 17.77 -10.80 2.53
CA ASN A 585 18.50 -11.52 3.57
C ASN A 585 19.81 -12.09 3.01
N HIS A 586 20.43 -13.04 3.72
CA HIS A 586 21.64 -13.77 3.30
C HIS A 586 21.39 -15.27 3.14
N LEU A 587 20.13 -15.67 2.86
CA LEU A 587 19.75 -17.07 2.68
C LEU A 587 20.46 -17.68 1.47
N ASN A 588 20.84 -18.95 1.56
CA ASN A 588 21.57 -19.69 0.55
C ASN A 588 20.96 -21.09 0.34
N GLY A 589 21.62 -21.91 -0.46
CA GLY A 589 21.07 -23.22 -0.84
C GLY A 589 20.05 -23.11 -1.98
N THR A 590 19.29 -24.18 -2.18
CA THR A 590 18.23 -24.28 -3.19
C THR A 590 16.87 -23.97 -2.57
N ILE A 591 15.92 -23.50 -3.39
CA ILE A 591 14.51 -23.39 -3.00
C ILE A 591 14.00 -24.82 -2.69
N PRO A 592 13.50 -25.12 -1.47
CA PRO A 592 13.09 -26.46 -1.12
C PRO A 592 11.80 -26.87 -1.82
N GLN A 593 11.74 -28.11 -2.32
CA GLN A 593 10.56 -28.68 -3.00
C GLN A 593 9.31 -28.68 -2.11
N SER A 594 9.46 -28.72 -0.79
CA SER A 594 8.34 -28.69 0.15
C SER A 594 7.55 -27.39 0.11
N LEU A 595 8.10 -26.27 -0.39
CA LEU A 595 7.32 -25.05 -0.62
C LEU A 595 6.16 -25.26 -1.60
N CYS A 596 6.28 -26.22 -2.51
CA CYS A 596 5.22 -26.58 -3.45
C CYS A 596 4.02 -27.30 -2.79
N GLN A 597 4.05 -27.52 -1.47
CA GLN A 597 2.94 -28.11 -0.71
C GLN A 597 1.98 -27.05 -0.16
N LEU A 598 2.35 -25.77 -0.22
CA LEU A 598 1.58 -24.64 0.32
C LEU A 598 0.45 -24.24 -0.63
N SER A 599 -0.63 -25.03 -0.66
CA SER A 599 -1.73 -24.84 -1.61
C SER A 599 -2.47 -23.51 -1.47
N ASP A 600 -2.45 -22.93 -0.27
CA ASP A 600 -3.15 -21.68 0.07
C ASP A 600 -2.29 -20.42 -0.19
N LEU A 601 -1.06 -20.59 -0.70
CA LEU A 601 -0.09 -19.52 -0.88
C LEU A 601 -0.49 -18.58 -2.03
N ASN A 602 -0.67 -17.31 -1.70
CA ASN A 602 -1.00 -16.23 -2.63
C ASN A 602 0.25 -15.42 -3.03
N SER A 603 1.17 -15.20 -2.08
CA SER A 603 2.37 -14.40 -2.30
C SER A 603 3.64 -15.12 -1.81
N LEU A 604 4.61 -15.27 -2.70
CA LEU A 604 5.93 -15.82 -2.40
C LEU A 604 7.02 -14.81 -2.81
N ILE A 605 7.65 -14.19 -1.82
CA ILE A 605 8.69 -13.18 -2.01
C ILE A 605 9.96 -13.66 -1.31
N ILE A 606 10.96 -14.08 -2.07
CA ILE A 606 12.26 -14.53 -1.53
C ILE A 606 13.45 -13.87 -2.24
N SER A 607 13.20 -12.67 -2.79
CA SER A 607 14.15 -11.88 -3.54
C SER A 607 15.33 -11.35 -2.70
N GLY A 608 16.40 -10.90 -3.34
CA GLY A 608 17.53 -10.26 -2.63
C GLY A 608 18.27 -11.21 -1.68
N ASN A 609 18.51 -12.45 -2.11
CA ASN A 609 19.18 -13.50 -1.34
C ASN A 609 20.36 -14.11 -2.14
N LYS A 610 20.93 -15.23 -1.66
CA LYS A 610 22.01 -15.99 -2.30
C LYS A 610 21.53 -17.39 -2.72
N LEU A 611 20.26 -17.54 -3.05
CA LEU A 611 19.66 -18.80 -3.49
C LEU A 611 20.21 -19.18 -4.87
N HIS A 612 20.44 -20.46 -5.09
CA HIS A 612 20.98 -21.00 -6.35
C HIS A 612 20.27 -22.29 -6.76
N GLY A 613 20.59 -22.78 -7.94
CA GLY A 613 19.91 -23.94 -8.54
C GLY A 613 18.64 -23.53 -9.27
N ASN A 614 17.91 -24.55 -9.73
CA ASN A 614 16.70 -24.36 -10.52
C ASN A 614 15.49 -24.04 -9.64
N ILE A 615 14.52 -23.32 -10.22
CA ILE A 615 13.17 -23.20 -9.66
C ILE A 615 12.53 -24.60 -9.61
N PRO A 616 11.92 -25.01 -8.47
CA PRO A 616 11.28 -26.32 -8.33
C PRO A 616 10.20 -26.59 -9.40
N ASN A 617 10.10 -27.84 -9.87
CA ASN A 617 9.22 -28.17 -10.99
C ASN A 617 7.72 -28.10 -10.64
N ASP A 618 7.37 -28.31 -9.36
CA ASP A 618 5.98 -28.46 -8.89
C ASP A 618 5.34 -27.12 -8.47
N PHE A 619 5.85 -25.98 -8.98
CA PHE A 619 5.26 -24.66 -8.71
C PHE A 619 3.82 -24.54 -9.23
N ASP A 620 3.43 -25.40 -10.18
CA ASP A 620 2.06 -25.55 -10.68
C ASP A 620 1.05 -26.00 -9.60
N LYS A 621 1.51 -26.58 -8.49
CA LYS A 621 0.65 -26.92 -7.34
C LYS A 621 0.19 -25.72 -6.53
N LEU A 622 0.85 -24.57 -6.68
CA LEU A 622 0.52 -23.32 -5.99
C LEU A 622 -0.61 -22.61 -6.73
N VAL A 623 -1.79 -23.24 -6.77
CA VAL A 623 -2.92 -22.80 -7.60
C VAL A 623 -3.47 -21.42 -7.23
N GLY A 624 -3.26 -20.97 -5.98
CA GLY A 624 -3.64 -19.64 -5.50
C GLY A 624 -2.61 -18.54 -5.72
N LEU A 625 -1.42 -18.85 -6.24
CA LEU A 625 -0.31 -17.89 -6.29
C LEU A 625 -0.59 -16.74 -7.26
N THR A 626 -0.60 -15.52 -6.74
CA THR A 626 -0.79 -14.27 -7.48
C THR A 626 0.50 -13.48 -7.66
N VAL A 627 1.42 -13.57 -6.69
CA VAL A 627 2.70 -12.85 -6.70
C VAL A 627 3.86 -13.83 -6.48
N LEU A 628 4.80 -13.84 -7.43
CA LEU A 628 6.05 -14.59 -7.31
C LEU A 628 7.26 -13.69 -7.57
N ASP A 629 8.01 -13.39 -6.51
CA ASP A 629 9.27 -12.64 -6.61
C ASP A 629 10.46 -13.48 -6.12
N LEU A 630 11.28 -13.90 -7.10
CA LEU A 630 12.54 -14.63 -6.90
C LEU A 630 13.75 -13.79 -7.33
N SER A 631 13.58 -12.49 -7.55
CA SER A 631 14.59 -11.63 -8.14
C SER A 631 15.84 -11.48 -7.28
N SER A 632 16.93 -10.98 -7.86
CA SER A 632 18.18 -10.68 -7.14
C SER A 632 18.71 -11.89 -6.34
N ASN A 633 18.85 -13.02 -7.04
CA ASN A 633 19.40 -14.27 -6.52
C ASN A 633 20.45 -14.81 -7.51
N ILE A 634 20.85 -16.08 -7.36
CA ILE A 634 21.80 -16.78 -8.22
C ILE A 634 21.10 -17.99 -8.87
N LEU A 635 19.80 -17.90 -9.12
CA LEU A 635 19.01 -18.98 -9.72
C LEU A 635 19.42 -19.20 -11.17
N ASP A 636 19.49 -20.46 -11.57
CA ASP A 636 19.83 -20.87 -12.92
C ASP A 636 18.78 -21.83 -13.50
N GLY A 637 19.12 -22.42 -14.65
CA GLY A 637 18.19 -23.24 -15.41
C GLY A 637 17.42 -22.42 -16.45
N ILE A 638 16.44 -23.08 -17.03
CA ILE A 638 15.59 -22.53 -18.08
C ILE A 638 14.21 -22.25 -17.52
N ILE A 639 13.49 -21.30 -18.13
CA ILE A 639 12.04 -21.17 -17.96
C ILE A 639 11.39 -22.38 -18.66
N SER A 640 11.65 -23.58 -18.14
CA SER A 640 11.11 -24.83 -18.68
C SER A 640 9.78 -25.14 -18.04
N LEU A 641 8.76 -24.96 -18.87
CA LEU A 641 7.58 -25.78 -18.86
C LEU A 641 8.02 -27.21 -19.26
N ARG A 642 8.35 -28.07 -18.30
CA ARG A 642 8.03 -29.48 -18.52
C ARG A 642 6.51 -29.59 -18.62
N LYS A 643 6.01 -30.68 -19.22
CA LYS A 643 4.60 -30.98 -19.52
C LYS A 643 3.57 -30.75 -18.38
N GLU A 644 3.99 -30.31 -17.20
CA GLU A 644 3.23 -30.15 -15.96
C GLU A 644 2.71 -28.72 -15.73
N TRP A 645 3.39 -27.64 -16.17
CA TRP A 645 2.83 -26.27 -16.13
C TRP A 645 1.66 -26.06 -17.11
N SER A 646 1.28 -27.11 -17.85
CA SER A 646 0.23 -27.12 -18.87
C SER A 646 -1.19 -27.04 -18.29
N SER A 647 -1.33 -26.97 -16.97
CA SER A 647 -2.59 -26.79 -16.28
C SER A 647 -2.47 -25.67 -15.24
N ILE A 648 -2.65 -24.42 -15.71
CA ILE A 648 -3.36 -23.35 -14.99
C ILE A 648 -2.55 -22.66 -13.85
N MET A 649 -1.84 -21.56 -14.19
CA MET A 649 -1.60 -20.41 -13.27
C MET A 649 -2.37 -19.16 -13.76
N PRO A 650 -3.71 -19.20 -13.88
CA PRO A 650 -4.52 -18.07 -14.33
C PRO A 650 -4.57 -16.98 -13.27
N HIS A 651 -4.17 -17.26 -12.02
CA HIS A 651 -4.24 -16.29 -10.95
C HIS A 651 -2.94 -15.49 -10.77
N LEU A 652 -1.85 -15.87 -11.47
CA LEU A 652 -0.58 -15.15 -11.35
C LEU A 652 -0.67 -13.78 -12.04
N LEU A 653 -0.56 -12.73 -11.24
CA LEU A 653 -0.59 -11.34 -11.67
C LEU A 653 0.82 -10.76 -11.81
N SER A 654 1.77 -11.18 -10.96
CA SER A 654 3.14 -10.66 -10.97
C SER A 654 4.18 -11.77 -10.91
N LEU A 655 5.12 -11.74 -11.87
CA LEU A 655 6.27 -12.63 -11.95
C LEU A 655 7.57 -11.83 -12.05
N ASN A 656 8.39 -11.90 -11.01
CA ASN A 656 9.71 -11.27 -10.99
C ASN A 656 10.83 -12.30 -10.80
N LEU A 657 11.61 -12.52 -11.86
CA LEU A 657 12.80 -13.35 -11.88
C LEU A 657 14.06 -12.54 -12.25
N SER A 658 13.98 -11.21 -12.20
CA SER A 658 15.06 -10.32 -12.62
C SER A 658 16.35 -10.54 -11.79
N TYR A 659 17.50 -10.14 -12.33
CA TYR A 659 18.80 -10.25 -11.64
C TYR A 659 19.12 -11.68 -11.17
N ASN A 660 19.08 -12.64 -12.10
CA ASN A 660 19.42 -14.05 -11.89
C ASN A 660 20.32 -14.57 -13.04
N HIS A 661 20.56 -15.88 -13.09
CA HIS A 661 21.29 -16.58 -14.16
C HIS A 661 20.36 -17.43 -15.04
N ILE A 662 19.08 -17.07 -15.13
CA ILE A 662 18.07 -17.80 -15.93
C ILE A 662 18.47 -17.73 -17.42
N ASN A 663 18.45 -18.87 -18.10
CA ASN A 663 18.84 -19.00 -19.49
C ASN A 663 17.74 -19.68 -20.34
N GLY A 664 18.06 -19.98 -21.60
CA GLY A 664 17.10 -20.55 -22.56
C GLY A 664 16.17 -19.49 -23.14
N SER A 665 15.17 -19.94 -23.90
CA SER A 665 14.22 -19.05 -24.59
C SER A 665 12.90 -18.93 -23.86
N LEU A 666 12.23 -17.77 -24.01
CA LEU A 666 10.86 -17.59 -23.55
C LEU A 666 9.91 -18.64 -24.16
N PRO A 667 8.95 -19.19 -23.39
CA PRO A 667 7.97 -20.11 -23.92
C PRO A 667 7.10 -19.52 -25.02
N LYS A 668 6.91 -20.28 -26.11
CA LYS A 668 6.11 -19.82 -27.26
C LYS A 668 4.64 -19.55 -26.93
N ASN A 669 4.10 -20.17 -25.90
CA ASN A 669 2.71 -20.11 -25.46
C ASN A 669 2.56 -19.42 -24.08
N ILE A 670 3.48 -18.52 -23.71
CA ILE A 670 3.50 -17.87 -22.39
C ILE A 670 2.17 -17.21 -22.03
N GLY A 671 1.52 -16.52 -22.98
CA GLY A 671 0.22 -15.89 -22.71
C GLY A 671 -0.96 -16.85 -22.57
N ASN A 672 -0.83 -18.11 -23.00
CA ASN A 672 -1.83 -19.13 -22.69
C ASN A 672 -1.63 -19.73 -21.29
N ILE A 673 -0.42 -19.61 -20.72
CA ILE A 673 -0.05 -20.24 -19.45
C ILE A 673 -0.37 -19.29 -18.30
N MET A 674 -0.08 -18.00 -18.48
CA MET A 674 -0.31 -16.92 -17.51
C MET A 674 -1.13 -15.80 -18.17
N PRO A 675 -2.42 -16.03 -18.48
CA PRO A 675 -3.24 -15.08 -19.23
C PRO A 675 -3.50 -13.76 -18.48
N ASN A 676 -3.60 -13.80 -17.16
CA ASN A 676 -3.90 -12.63 -16.33
C ASN A 676 -2.64 -11.95 -15.78
N LEU A 677 -1.47 -12.20 -16.39
CA LEU A 677 -0.22 -11.61 -15.92
C LEU A 677 -0.20 -10.10 -16.23
N GLU A 678 -0.06 -9.29 -15.19
CA GLU A 678 0.00 -7.84 -15.22
C GLU A 678 1.45 -7.34 -15.20
N HIS A 679 2.34 -8.01 -14.45
CA HIS A 679 3.73 -7.60 -14.32
C HIS A 679 4.69 -8.75 -14.64
N LEU A 680 5.58 -8.53 -15.61
CA LEU A 680 6.62 -9.49 -15.97
C LEU A 680 8.01 -8.86 -15.94
N PHE A 681 8.80 -9.23 -14.95
CA PHE A 681 10.18 -8.78 -14.78
C PHE A 681 11.16 -9.93 -14.96
N LEU A 682 11.85 -9.95 -16.09
CA LEU A 682 12.90 -10.92 -16.44
C LEU A 682 14.24 -10.24 -16.74
N GLY A 683 14.35 -8.94 -16.44
CA GLY A 683 15.55 -8.13 -16.68
C GLY A 683 16.82 -8.71 -16.06
N SER A 684 17.97 -8.43 -16.66
CA SER A 684 19.31 -8.85 -16.15
C SER A 684 19.43 -10.37 -15.97
N ASN A 685 19.21 -11.14 -17.05
CA ASN A 685 19.35 -12.59 -17.10
C ASN A 685 20.15 -13.03 -18.35
N LEU A 686 20.15 -14.34 -18.65
CA LEU A 686 20.82 -14.94 -19.82
C LEU A 686 19.83 -15.46 -20.88
N ILE A 687 18.59 -14.97 -20.88
CA ILE A 687 17.49 -15.42 -21.76
C ILE A 687 17.82 -15.09 -23.21
N ASN A 688 17.58 -16.03 -24.13
CA ASN A 688 17.89 -15.93 -25.56
C ASN A 688 16.68 -16.25 -26.45
N GLY A 689 16.88 -16.29 -27.77
CA GLY A 689 15.81 -16.53 -28.72
C GLY A 689 14.96 -15.29 -28.97
N SER A 690 13.77 -15.47 -29.54
CA SER A 690 12.85 -14.38 -29.92
C SER A 690 11.75 -14.15 -28.89
N ILE A 691 11.24 -12.93 -28.83
CA ILE A 691 10.04 -12.59 -28.05
C ILE A 691 8.82 -13.27 -28.72
N PRO A 692 8.05 -14.12 -28.00
CA PRO A 692 6.94 -14.86 -28.56
C PRO A 692 5.68 -13.99 -28.71
N ASN A 693 4.94 -14.14 -29.82
CA ASN A 693 3.69 -13.39 -30.05
C ASN A 693 2.59 -13.64 -29.00
N SER A 694 2.62 -14.79 -28.31
CA SER A 694 1.63 -15.07 -27.25
C SER A 694 1.78 -14.13 -26.05
N LEU A 695 2.92 -13.46 -25.89
CA LEU A 695 3.07 -12.42 -24.86
C LEU A 695 2.15 -11.22 -25.09
N CYS A 696 1.65 -11.02 -26.32
CA CYS A 696 0.62 -10.02 -26.61
C CYS A 696 -0.79 -10.42 -26.13
N GLN A 697 -0.98 -11.65 -25.63
CA GLN A 697 -2.28 -12.19 -25.21
C GLN A 697 -2.52 -12.06 -23.70
N THR A 698 -1.56 -11.51 -22.97
CA THR A 698 -1.64 -11.26 -21.52
C THR A 698 -2.09 -9.84 -21.25
N GLU A 699 -2.69 -9.61 -20.08
CA GLU A 699 -3.13 -8.28 -19.61
C GLU A 699 -1.97 -7.47 -18.98
N LEU A 700 -0.83 -7.41 -19.65
CA LEU A 700 0.37 -6.78 -19.09
C LEU A 700 0.21 -5.26 -18.93
N SER A 701 0.68 -4.77 -17.79
CA SER A 701 0.93 -3.37 -17.47
C SER A 701 2.41 -3.03 -17.53
N ILE A 702 3.28 -3.90 -17.00
CA ILE A 702 4.74 -3.71 -16.99
C ILE A 702 5.44 -4.92 -17.61
N LEU A 703 6.32 -4.65 -18.59
CA LEU A 703 7.17 -5.65 -19.22
C LEU A 703 8.64 -5.24 -19.20
N ASP A 704 9.44 -5.89 -18.36
CA ASP A 704 10.90 -5.76 -18.35
C ASP A 704 11.58 -7.05 -18.82
N LEU A 705 12.15 -7.01 -20.03
CA LEU A 705 13.02 -8.04 -20.60
C LEU A 705 14.45 -7.54 -20.82
N SER A 706 14.83 -6.46 -20.15
CA SER A 706 16.10 -5.74 -20.37
C SER A 706 17.33 -6.60 -20.06
N LYS A 707 18.50 -6.18 -20.57
CA LYS A 707 19.81 -6.75 -20.21
C LYS A 707 19.85 -8.28 -20.35
N ASN A 708 19.36 -8.80 -21.48
CA ASN A 708 19.30 -10.23 -21.82
C ASN A 708 20.04 -10.50 -23.15
N LYS A 709 19.82 -11.69 -23.73
CA LYS A 709 20.39 -12.11 -25.03
C LYS A 709 19.29 -12.34 -26.09
N LEU A 710 18.12 -11.69 -25.95
CA LEU A 710 17.01 -11.80 -26.88
C LEU A 710 17.40 -11.28 -28.27
N SER A 711 16.83 -11.87 -29.32
CA SER A 711 17.18 -11.60 -30.71
C SER A 711 15.98 -11.77 -31.64
N GLY A 712 16.08 -11.32 -32.89
CA GLY A 712 14.96 -11.31 -33.83
C GLY A 712 14.13 -10.04 -33.73
N GLU A 713 12.91 -10.06 -34.29
CA GLU A 713 12.02 -8.89 -34.34
C GLU A 713 11.14 -8.78 -33.09
N ILE A 714 10.73 -7.56 -32.77
CA ILE A 714 9.72 -7.29 -31.73
C ILE A 714 8.33 -7.58 -32.34
N PRO A 715 7.47 -8.40 -31.71
CA PRO A 715 6.11 -8.66 -32.18
C PRO A 715 5.30 -7.37 -32.40
N ASN A 716 4.39 -7.36 -33.38
CA ASN A 716 3.55 -6.20 -33.72
C ASN A 716 2.07 -6.41 -33.33
N CYS A 717 1.83 -7.02 -32.16
CA CYS A 717 0.50 -7.44 -31.71
C CYS A 717 0.03 -6.79 -30.40
N TRP A 718 0.74 -5.77 -29.92
CA TRP A 718 0.44 -5.09 -28.66
C TRP A 718 -0.91 -4.34 -28.74
N MET A 719 -1.74 -4.43 -27.71
CA MET A 719 -3.05 -3.77 -27.67
C MET A 719 -3.12 -2.83 -26.47
N ASP A 720 -3.75 -1.68 -26.67
CA ASP A 720 -4.01 -0.74 -25.58
C ASP A 720 -5.22 -1.23 -24.78
N THR A 721 -4.94 -1.82 -23.62
CA THR A 721 -5.96 -2.28 -22.66
C THR A 721 -6.32 -1.20 -21.64
N GLY A 722 -5.65 -0.03 -21.69
CA GLY A 722 -5.83 1.07 -20.74
C GLY A 722 -4.92 1.01 -19.50
N TYR A 723 -4.00 0.04 -19.41
CA TYR A 723 -3.19 -0.22 -18.21
C TYR A 723 -1.68 -0.32 -18.44
N TRP A 724 -1.16 -0.07 -19.65
CA TRP A 724 0.28 -0.18 -19.92
C TRP A 724 1.06 0.97 -19.30
N GLU A 725 1.98 0.67 -18.38
CA GLU A 725 2.85 1.64 -17.75
C GLU A 725 4.23 1.65 -18.41
N GLU A 726 4.85 0.47 -18.57
CA GLU A 726 6.25 0.34 -18.99
C GLU A 726 6.49 -0.80 -19.98
N ILE A 727 7.32 -0.49 -20.99
CA ILE A 727 7.94 -1.51 -21.85
C ILE A 727 9.46 -1.28 -21.88
N ASN A 728 10.21 -2.22 -21.32
CA ASN A 728 11.67 -2.20 -21.25
C ASN A 728 12.29 -3.42 -21.92
N LEU A 729 12.80 -3.22 -23.14
CA LEU A 729 13.49 -4.22 -23.95
C LEU A 729 14.96 -3.87 -24.17
N SER A 730 15.49 -2.97 -23.35
CA SER A 730 16.83 -2.40 -23.52
C SER A 730 17.95 -3.44 -23.38
N SER A 731 19.11 -3.18 -23.96
CA SER A 731 20.31 -4.00 -23.83
C SER A 731 20.10 -5.48 -24.22
N ASN A 732 19.63 -5.69 -25.45
CA ASN A 732 19.43 -7.01 -26.06
C ASN A 732 20.07 -7.05 -27.47
N LYS A 733 19.74 -8.07 -28.27
CA LYS A 733 20.15 -8.21 -29.68
C LYS A 733 18.95 -8.14 -30.63
N LEU A 734 17.92 -7.38 -30.25
CA LEU A 734 16.70 -7.23 -31.04
C LEU A 734 17.01 -6.47 -32.34
N SER A 735 16.30 -6.80 -33.40
CA SER A 735 16.54 -6.31 -34.76
C SER A 735 15.22 -6.05 -35.49
N GLY A 736 15.28 -5.52 -36.70
CA GLY A 736 14.09 -5.23 -37.50
C GLY A 736 13.49 -3.85 -37.20
N VAL A 737 12.16 -3.76 -37.32
CA VAL A 737 11.38 -2.51 -37.26
C VAL A 737 10.70 -2.34 -35.90
N PHE A 738 10.40 -1.10 -35.52
CA PHE A 738 9.54 -0.86 -34.37
C PHE A 738 8.12 -1.35 -34.67
N PRO A 739 7.46 -2.06 -33.75
CA PRO A 739 6.08 -2.45 -33.97
C PRO A 739 5.19 -1.21 -34.01
N SER A 740 4.37 -1.11 -35.06
CA SER A 740 3.39 -0.02 -35.20
C SER A 740 2.44 0.06 -34.02
N SER A 741 2.19 -1.07 -33.36
CA SER A 741 1.26 -1.17 -32.25
C SER A 741 1.72 -0.47 -30.97
N PHE A 742 3.03 -0.28 -30.72
CA PHE A 742 3.51 0.52 -29.58
C PHE A 742 2.99 1.95 -29.61
N TRP A 743 2.86 2.50 -30.82
CA TRP A 743 2.40 3.88 -31.01
C TRP A 743 0.89 4.04 -30.85
N ASN A 744 0.17 2.97 -30.51
CA ASN A 744 -1.26 2.99 -30.22
C ASN A 744 -1.56 2.80 -28.72
N ILE A 745 -0.54 2.65 -27.87
CA ILE A 745 -0.69 2.41 -26.42
C ILE A 745 -0.71 3.75 -25.68
N SER A 746 -1.88 4.39 -25.59
CA SER A 746 -2.04 5.73 -25.02
C SER A 746 -1.74 5.82 -23.52
N SER A 747 -1.81 4.70 -22.82
CA SER A 747 -1.49 4.58 -21.39
C SER A 747 0.02 4.62 -21.07
N LEU A 748 0.89 4.37 -22.05
CA LEU A 748 2.33 4.14 -21.83
C LEU A 748 3.05 5.35 -21.22
N ILE A 749 3.79 5.11 -20.13
CA ILE A 749 4.57 6.12 -19.40
C ILE A 749 6.06 6.01 -19.78
N TRP A 750 6.59 4.79 -19.90
CA TRP A 750 8.01 4.55 -20.17
C TRP A 750 8.23 3.57 -21.34
N LEU A 751 9.13 3.95 -22.26
CA LEU A 751 9.56 3.10 -23.38
C LEU A 751 11.08 3.07 -23.53
N HIS A 752 11.68 1.93 -23.20
CA HIS A 752 13.13 1.68 -23.27
C HIS A 752 13.46 0.61 -24.31
N LEU A 753 14.07 1.01 -25.42
CA LEU A 753 14.50 0.12 -26.52
C LEU A 753 15.99 0.24 -26.83
N ASN A 754 16.72 0.95 -25.99
CA ASN A 754 18.11 1.31 -26.26
C ASN A 754 19.07 0.11 -26.22
N ASN A 755 20.25 0.26 -26.81
CA ASN A 755 21.28 -0.79 -26.88
C ASN A 755 20.75 -2.09 -27.53
N ASN A 756 20.31 -1.96 -28.79
CA ASN A 756 19.80 -3.04 -29.64
C ASN A 756 20.33 -2.87 -31.09
N SER A 757 19.77 -3.60 -32.06
CA SER A 757 20.13 -3.56 -33.49
C SER A 757 18.93 -3.17 -34.38
N LEU A 758 18.07 -2.26 -33.92
CA LEU A 758 16.88 -1.81 -34.66
C LEU A 758 17.28 -0.87 -35.82
N GLN A 759 16.74 -1.10 -37.03
CA GLN A 759 17.28 -0.55 -38.30
C GLN A 759 16.32 0.33 -39.11
N GLN A 760 15.31 0.94 -38.48
CA GLN A 760 14.26 1.71 -39.21
C GLN A 760 14.43 3.24 -39.10
N LYS A 761 13.71 3.96 -39.96
CA LYS A 761 13.40 5.38 -39.74
C LYS A 761 12.28 5.52 -38.71
N LEU A 762 12.33 6.58 -37.91
CA LEU A 762 11.18 6.98 -37.10
C LEU A 762 9.96 7.23 -38.04
N PRO A 763 8.75 6.83 -37.63
CA PRO A 763 7.54 6.94 -38.47
C PRO A 763 7.25 8.39 -38.91
N MET A 764 6.47 8.56 -39.97
CA MET A 764 6.13 9.92 -40.47
C MET A 764 4.99 10.58 -39.67
N SER A 765 4.18 9.80 -38.95
CA SER A 765 3.13 10.24 -38.04
C SER A 765 2.71 9.06 -37.17
N ILE A 766 2.31 9.32 -35.93
CA ILE A 766 1.78 8.35 -34.97
C ILE A 766 0.68 8.97 -34.11
N ASN A 767 -0.07 8.17 -33.35
CA ASN A 767 -1.06 8.69 -32.40
C ASN A 767 -0.35 9.41 -31.24
N ALA A 768 -1.01 10.42 -30.66
CA ALA A 768 -0.48 11.12 -29.50
C ALA A 768 -0.42 10.19 -28.28
N LEU A 769 0.74 10.15 -27.61
CA LEU A 769 0.97 9.45 -26.35
C LEU A 769 1.21 10.50 -25.27
N GLU A 770 0.11 11.06 -24.76
CA GLU A 770 0.14 12.25 -23.89
C GLU A 770 0.82 11.99 -22.54
N ASN A 771 0.83 10.74 -22.08
CA ASN A 771 1.36 10.34 -20.78
C ASN A 771 2.84 9.90 -20.83
N LEU A 772 3.46 9.81 -22.02
CA LEU A 772 4.82 9.30 -22.15
C LEU A 772 5.84 10.28 -21.54
N LEU A 773 6.55 9.82 -20.50
CA LEU A 773 7.56 10.60 -19.79
C LEU A 773 8.99 10.28 -20.27
N ILE A 774 9.26 9.02 -20.63
CA ILE A 774 10.59 8.56 -21.04
C ILE A 774 10.53 7.85 -22.39
N LEU A 775 11.35 8.32 -23.34
CA LEU A 775 11.59 7.67 -24.62
C LEU A 775 13.10 7.47 -24.84
N ASP A 776 13.55 6.23 -24.68
CA ASP A 776 14.95 5.86 -24.90
C ASP A 776 15.12 4.90 -26.08
N LEU A 777 15.59 5.43 -27.19
CA LEU A 777 15.90 4.70 -28.43
C LEU A 777 17.40 4.75 -28.76
N GLY A 778 18.24 5.06 -27.77
CA GLY A 778 19.69 5.18 -27.91
C GLY A 778 20.37 3.89 -28.36
N GLU A 779 21.63 3.98 -28.81
CA GLU A 779 22.49 2.84 -29.13
C GLU A 779 21.82 1.80 -30.06
N ASN A 780 21.24 2.28 -31.16
CA ASN A 780 20.59 1.48 -32.19
C ASN A 780 21.17 1.82 -33.58
N GLN A 781 20.49 1.44 -34.66
CA GLN A 781 20.91 1.71 -36.04
C GLN A 781 19.89 2.59 -36.78
N LEU A 782 19.18 3.45 -36.05
CA LEU A 782 18.08 4.28 -36.59
C LEU A 782 18.60 5.28 -37.61
N SER A 783 17.85 5.47 -38.69
CA SER A 783 18.23 6.39 -39.78
C SER A 783 17.12 7.38 -40.10
N GLY A 784 17.36 8.32 -41.02
CA GLY A 784 16.38 9.36 -41.35
C GLY A 784 16.51 10.58 -40.46
N HIS A 785 15.43 11.33 -40.29
CA HIS A 785 15.43 12.63 -39.59
C HIS A 785 14.69 12.50 -38.25
N ILE A 786 14.99 13.38 -37.30
CA ILE A 786 14.16 13.55 -36.09
C ILE A 786 12.83 14.18 -36.54
N PRO A 787 11.67 13.52 -36.32
CA PRO A 787 10.40 14.05 -36.81
C PRO A 787 9.96 15.32 -36.08
N SER A 788 9.35 16.25 -36.81
CA SER A 788 8.87 17.52 -36.25
C SER A 788 7.62 17.39 -35.38
N TRP A 789 6.92 16.26 -35.42
CA TRP A 789 5.71 16.02 -34.63
C TRP A 789 6.01 15.57 -33.19
N ILE A 790 7.27 15.30 -32.85
CA ILE A 790 7.67 14.68 -31.56
C ILE A 790 7.13 15.42 -30.33
N SER A 791 7.04 16.75 -30.39
CA SER A 791 6.50 17.59 -29.32
C SER A 791 4.98 17.53 -29.19
N ASN A 792 4.27 17.44 -30.31
CA ASN A 792 2.81 17.33 -30.32
C ASN A 792 2.36 15.93 -29.88
N THR A 793 3.19 14.93 -30.14
CA THR A 793 2.89 13.53 -29.80
C THR A 793 3.25 13.19 -28.36
N PHE A 794 4.34 13.75 -27.82
CA PHE A 794 4.85 13.47 -26.47
C PHE A 794 4.95 14.75 -25.61
N PRO A 795 3.85 15.46 -25.34
CA PRO A 795 3.90 16.76 -24.66
C PRO A 795 4.50 16.69 -23.24
N SER A 796 4.36 15.56 -22.55
CA SER A 796 4.80 15.36 -21.16
C SER A 796 6.23 14.82 -21.01
N LEU A 797 6.99 14.73 -22.11
CA LEU A 797 8.28 14.04 -22.13
C LEU A 797 9.32 14.73 -21.24
N HIS A 798 9.91 13.97 -20.32
CA HIS A 798 11.00 14.41 -19.44
C HIS A 798 12.37 13.98 -19.98
N ILE A 799 12.45 12.81 -20.61
CA ILE A 799 13.71 12.24 -21.10
C ILE A 799 13.55 11.82 -22.56
N LEU A 800 14.37 12.41 -23.43
CA LEU A 800 14.52 12.02 -24.83
C LEU A 800 15.95 11.59 -25.11
N ARG A 801 16.14 10.31 -25.41
CA ARG A 801 17.46 9.75 -25.76
C ARG A 801 17.43 9.08 -27.13
N LEU A 802 18.21 9.63 -28.06
CA LEU A 802 18.40 9.14 -29.42
C LEU A 802 19.88 8.93 -29.77
N ARG A 803 20.75 8.93 -28.76
CA ARG A 803 22.20 8.79 -28.88
C ARG A 803 22.62 7.61 -29.75
N GLN A 804 23.78 7.71 -30.40
CA GLN A 804 24.49 6.59 -31.03
C GLN A 804 23.58 5.85 -32.01
N ASN A 805 23.13 6.62 -33.01
CA ASN A 805 22.29 6.17 -34.12
C ASN A 805 22.84 6.76 -35.44
N ASN A 806 22.14 6.53 -36.55
CA ASN A 806 22.47 7.05 -37.88
C ASN A 806 21.54 8.20 -38.34
N LEU A 807 20.98 8.99 -37.41
CA LEU A 807 20.06 10.09 -37.71
C LEU A 807 20.77 11.23 -38.45
N ARG A 808 20.06 11.92 -39.35
CA ARG A 808 20.55 12.97 -40.25
C ARG A 808 19.61 14.18 -40.29
N GLY A 809 20.03 15.24 -40.97
CA GLY A 809 19.29 16.50 -41.06
C GLY A 809 19.38 17.33 -39.78
N SER A 810 18.58 18.40 -39.71
CA SER A 810 18.62 19.36 -38.62
C SER A 810 17.80 18.95 -37.40
N ILE A 811 18.23 19.42 -36.23
CA ILE A 811 17.43 19.38 -35.00
C ILE A 811 16.16 20.22 -35.23
N PRO A 812 14.95 19.64 -35.15
CA PRO A 812 13.71 20.37 -35.41
C PRO A 812 13.41 21.37 -34.30
N SER A 813 12.98 22.58 -34.67
CA SER A 813 12.61 23.64 -33.71
C SER A 813 11.40 23.27 -32.85
N GLN A 814 10.60 22.30 -33.27
CA GLN A 814 9.46 21.79 -32.52
C GLN A 814 9.87 21.13 -31.19
N LEU A 815 11.10 20.60 -31.07
CA LEU A 815 11.62 20.10 -29.80
C LEU A 815 11.56 21.15 -28.67
N CYS A 816 11.64 22.42 -29.01
CA CYS A 816 11.55 23.53 -28.07
C CYS A 816 10.18 23.68 -27.39
N GLN A 817 9.16 22.92 -27.83
CA GLN A 817 7.82 22.88 -27.23
C GLN A 817 7.69 21.84 -26.11
N LEU A 818 8.73 21.02 -25.86
CA LEU A 818 8.75 20.04 -24.77
C LEU A 818 9.08 20.75 -23.46
N GLU A 819 8.08 21.33 -22.82
CA GLU A 819 8.25 22.15 -21.61
C GLU A 819 8.77 21.34 -20.40
N SER A 820 8.44 20.05 -20.32
CA SER A 820 8.85 19.18 -19.21
C SER A 820 10.23 18.53 -19.38
N LEU A 821 10.92 18.76 -20.50
CA LEU A 821 12.15 18.05 -20.85
C LEU A 821 13.31 18.41 -19.91
N LYS A 822 13.98 17.39 -19.35
CA LYS A 822 15.13 17.51 -18.43
C LYS A 822 16.40 16.88 -18.98
N ILE A 823 16.27 15.83 -19.78
CA ILE A 823 17.40 15.16 -20.44
C ILE A 823 17.16 15.10 -21.94
N LEU A 824 18.08 15.70 -22.70
CA LEU A 824 18.13 15.63 -24.16
C LEU A 824 19.48 15.05 -24.60
N ASP A 825 19.50 13.84 -25.11
CA ASP A 825 20.71 13.19 -25.61
C ASP A 825 20.54 12.80 -27.09
N LEU A 826 21.15 13.60 -27.97
CA LEU A 826 21.18 13.40 -29.42
C LEU A 826 22.60 13.08 -29.93
N SER A 827 23.51 12.77 -29.02
CA SER A 827 24.93 12.61 -29.32
C SER A 827 25.22 11.42 -30.25
N ARG A 828 26.39 11.41 -30.90
CA ARG A 828 26.82 10.31 -31.80
C ARG A 828 25.82 10.00 -32.90
N ASN A 829 25.48 11.02 -33.68
CA ASN A 829 24.60 10.89 -34.85
C ASN A 829 25.25 11.57 -36.06
N ASN A 830 24.51 11.76 -37.15
CA ASN A 830 24.93 12.52 -38.31
C ASN A 830 24.08 13.80 -38.49
N LEU A 831 23.64 14.42 -37.40
CA LEU A 831 22.82 15.63 -37.43
C LEU A 831 23.64 16.82 -37.96
N GLU A 832 22.99 17.68 -38.74
CA GLU A 832 23.61 18.77 -39.49
C GLU A 832 22.79 20.07 -39.36
N GLY A 833 23.32 21.20 -39.84
CA GLY A 833 22.68 22.50 -39.64
C GLY A 833 22.96 23.10 -38.26
N SER A 834 22.26 24.19 -37.92
CA SER A 834 22.49 24.95 -36.69
C SER A 834 21.67 24.45 -35.51
N ILE A 835 22.21 24.64 -34.29
CA ILE A 835 21.47 24.45 -33.05
C ILE A 835 20.29 25.44 -33.00
N PRO A 836 19.03 25.00 -32.84
CA PRO A 836 17.87 25.89 -32.85
C PRO A 836 17.93 26.95 -31.74
N LEU A 837 17.72 28.21 -32.11
CA LEU A 837 17.74 29.34 -31.16
C LEU A 837 16.70 29.19 -30.03
N CYS A 838 15.60 28.48 -30.29
CA CYS A 838 14.52 28.27 -29.34
C CYS A 838 14.83 27.26 -28.23
N LEU A 839 15.96 26.51 -28.29
CA LEU A 839 16.27 25.53 -27.24
C LEU A 839 16.42 26.19 -25.86
N GLY A 840 16.73 27.48 -25.82
CA GLY A 840 16.68 28.28 -24.58
C GLY A 840 15.30 28.41 -23.93
N ASN A 841 14.23 27.92 -24.58
CA ASN A 841 12.86 27.95 -24.08
C ASN A 841 12.43 26.64 -23.39
N LEU A 842 13.34 25.68 -23.21
CA LEU A 842 13.06 24.43 -22.48
C LEU A 842 12.98 24.71 -20.97
N THR A 843 11.80 25.09 -20.51
CA THR A 843 11.52 25.50 -19.12
C THR A 843 11.85 24.41 -18.10
N GLY A 844 11.69 23.13 -18.45
CA GLY A 844 12.05 21.98 -17.61
C GLY A 844 13.55 21.88 -17.27
N MET A 845 14.42 22.56 -18.03
CA MET A 845 15.86 22.65 -17.76
C MET A 845 16.26 23.95 -17.02
N MET A 846 15.28 24.73 -16.55
CA MET A 846 15.48 25.94 -15.75
C MET A 846 15.25 25.63 -14.26
N LEU A 847 15.88 26.40 -13.37
CA LEU A 847 15.63 26.28 -11.92
C LEU A 847 14.19 26.71 -11.59
N SER A 848 13.42 25.83 -10.94
CA SER A 848 12.08 26.14 -10.46
C SER A 848 12.15 26.91 -9.12
N ASN A 849 11.25 27.87 -8.88
CA ASN A 849 11.17 28.60 -7.60
C ASN A 849 10.78 27.68 -6.41
N SER A 850 10.42 26.42 -6.66
CA SER A 850 10.06 25.41 -5.67
C SER A 850 11.26 24.67 -5.06
N ASP A 851 12.41 24.64 -5.74
CA ASP A 851 13.56 23.82 -5.29
C ASP A 851 14.36 24.45 -4.13
N SER A 852 14.05 25.69 -3.73
CA SER A 852 14.65 26.32 -2.55
C SER A 852 14.04 25.89 -1.22
N ASN A 853 12.98 25.07 -1.22
CA ASN A 853 12.25 24.64 -0.02
C ASN A 853 12.19 23.11 0.15
N LEU A 854 13.32 22.42 -0.01
CA LEU A 854 13.48 21.11 0.65
C LEU A 854 13.74 21.31 2.15
N ASN A 855 12.76 21.91 2.83
CA ASN A 855 12.53 21.67 4.25
C ASN A 855 11.50 20.55 4.32
N VAL A 856 11.94 19.42 4.88
CA VAL A 856 11.08 18.31 5.30
C VAL A 856 10.17 18.82 6.42
N SER A 857 9.01 19.39 6.09
CA SER A 857 7.81 19.51 6.95
C SER A 857 6.80 20.49 6.36
N SER A 858 5.75 19.99 5.69
CA SER A 858 4.38 20.55 5.74
C SER A 858 3.50 19.88 4.69
N ILE A 859 2.84 18.79 5.09
CA ILE A 859 1.62 18.31 4.45
C ILE A 859 0.50 19.22 4.95
N VAL A 860 -0.18 19.94 4.05
CA VAL A 860 -1.49 20.54 4.33
C VAL A 860 -2.41 20.24 3.15
N GLU A 861 -3.52 19.63 3.51
CA GLU A 861 -4.61 19.07 2.71
C GLU A 861 -5.46 20.12 1.99
N ALA A 862 -6.13 19.70 0.91
CA ALA A 862 -7.55 19.99 0.60
C ALA A 862 -7.98 19.23 -0.68
N PRO A 863 -9.29 19.10 -1.00
CA PRO A 863 -10.30 18.26 -0.34
C PRO A 863 -10.88 17.19 -1.30
N VAL A 864 -11.29 16.05 -0.77
CA VAL A 864 -11.96 14.95 -1.51
C VAL A 864 -13.46 14.92 -1.19
N SER A 865 -14.26 14.53 -2.18
CA SER A 865 -15.62 13.97 -2.00
C SER A 865 -15.92 13.01 -3.18
N PRO A 866 -16.85 12.04 -3.06
CA PRO A 866 -16.51 10.61 -2.97
C PRO A 866 -17.15 9.75 -4.09
N ILE A 867 -16.80 8.45 -4.21
CA ILE A 867 -17.73 7.30 -4.45
C ILE A 867 -16.97 5.94 -4.50
N SER A 868 -17.50 5.00 -3.69
CA SER A 868 -17.55 3.52 -3.70
C SER A 868 -16.31 2.61 -3.59
N GLU A 869 -16.46 1.65 -2.68
CA GLU A 869 -15.49 0.75 -2.04
C GLU A 869 -15.35 -0.64 -2.70
N ALA A 870 -14.13 -1.19 -2.64
CA ALA A 870 -13.77 -2.62 -2.58
C ALA A 870 -12.38 -2.73 -1.88
N PRO A 871 -11.99 -3.88 -1.28
CA PRO A 871 -11.26 -3.92 -0.01
C PRO A 871 -9.76 -3.60 -0.12
N VAL A 872 -9.32 -2.70 0.76
CA VAL A 872 -7.93 -2.22 0.87
C VAL A 872 -7.13 -3.19 1.76
N ALA A 873 -6.29 -4.01 1.14
CA ALA A 873 -5.01 -4.37 1.73
C ALA A 873 -4.13 -3.11 1.74
N SER A 874 -3.35 -2.91 2.78
CA SER A 874 -2.52 -1.74 3.02
C SER A 874 -1.77 -1.25 1.78
N ILE A 875 -2.19 -0.11 1.24
CA ILE A 875 -1.38 0.71 0.34
C ILE A 875 -1.37 2.13 0.94
N ALA A 876 -0.53 2.31 1.96
CA ALA A 876 0.12 3.60 2.11
C ALA A 876 1.07 3.72 0.91
N ASP A 877 1.02 4.87 0.23
CA ASP A 877 1.74 5.20 -1.00
C ASP A 877 1.09 4.66 -2.29
N ALA A 878 0.06 5.35 -2.78
CA ALA A 878 -0.08 5.52 -4.23
C ALA A 878 0.83 6.70 -4.62
N PRO A 879 2.03 6.47 -5.19
CA PRO A 879 2.90 7.56 -5.61
C PRO A 879 2.32 8.16 -6.90
N GLU A 880 2.41 9.49 -7.08
CA GLU A 880 2.46 10.02 -8.44
C GLU A 880 3.53 9.21 -9.22
N PRO A 881 3.35 8.89 -10.52
CA PRO A 881 4.36 8.19 -11.29
C PRO A 881 5.62 9.05 -11.40
N GLU A 882 6.50 8.92 -10.41
CA GLU A 882 7.75 9.64 -10.29
C GLU A 882 8.71 9.07 -11.35
N TRP A 883 8.93 9.81 -12.45
CA TRP A 883 9.97 9.56 -13.47
C TRP A 883 11.39 9.32 -12.89
N SER A 884 11.60 9.57 -11.60
CA SER A 884 12.87 9.40 -10.89
C SER A 884 13.16 8.00 -10.37
N LYS A 885 12.22 7.05 -10.53
CA LYS A 885 12.40 5.65 -10.11
C LYS A 885 13.13 4.77 -11.14
N GLU A 886 13.32 5.29 -12.36
CA GLU A 886 13.91 4.57 -13.49
C GLU A 886 15.44 4.66 -13.58
N ASP A 887 16.03 3.63 -14.20
CA ASP A 887 17.47 3.56 -14.50
C ASP A 887 17.78 4.21 -15.85
N VAL A 888 18.52 5.32 -15.85
CA VAL A 888 18.98 5.95 -17.10
C VAL A 888 20.50 6.05 -17.14
N LYS A 889 21.09 5.50 -18.20
CA LYS A 889 22.52 5.65 -18.50
C LYS A 889 22.81 7.03 -19.03
N GLN A 890 23.83 7.71 -18.50
CA GLN A 890 24.30 8.98 -19.06
C GLN A 890 25.82 8.98 -19.12
N ILE A 891 26.41 9.61 -20.14
CA ILE A 891 27.84 9.90 -20.13
C ILE A 891 28.02 11.29 -19.56
N ILE A 892 28.61 11.36 -18.37
CA ILE A 892 28.84 12.59 -17.62
C ILE A 892 30.31 12.64 -17.22
N LYS A 893 30.96 13.80 -17.38
CA LYS A 893 32.40 13.99 -17.07
C LYS A 893 33.31 12.94 -17.74
N GLY A 894 32.94 12.48 -18.93
CA GLY A 894 33.66 11.47 -19.70
C GLY A 894 33.55 10.02 -19.18
N ARG A 895 32.61 9.73 -18.28
CA ARG A 895 32.33 8.38 -17.77
C ARG A 895 30.87 8.00 -18.01
N GLU A 896 30.61 6.75 -18.35
CA GLU A 896 29.26 6.19 -18.44
C GLU A 896 28.81 5.76 -17.05
N ASP A 897 27.76 6.38 -16.53
CA ASP A 897 27.20 6.10 -15.21
C ASP A 897 25.70 5.75 -15.33
N ASP A 898 25.25 4.80 -14.50
CA ASP A 898 23.84 4.43 -14.33
C ASP A 898 23.21 5.32 -13.24
N TYR A 899 22.25 6.17 -13.60
CA TYR A 899 21.57 7.06 -12.66
C TYR A 899 20.27 6.40 -12.16
N ILE A 900 20.35 5.82 -10.96
CA ILE A 900 19.27 5.02 -10.34
C ILE A 900 18.51 5.82 -9.26
N LYS A 901 19.24 6.45 -8.32
CA LYS A 901 18.65 7.07 -7.10
C LYS A 901 18.52 8.59 -7.13
N ILE A 902 19.21 9.23 -8.07
CA ILE A 902 19.36 10.69 -8.13
C ILE A 902 18.92 11.25 -9.47
N LEU A 903 18.22 10.45 -10.31
CA LEU A 903 17.78 10.86 -11.64
C LEU A 903 16.97 12.16 -11.59
N LYS A 904 16.20 12.40 -10.50
CA LYS A 904 15.46 13.64 -10.27
C LYS A 904 16.30 14.93 -10.30
N LEU A 905 17.59 14.81 -9.99
CA LEU A 905 18.54 15.92 -9.91
C LEU A 905 19.35 16.08 -11.21
N VAL A 906 19.20 15.17 -12.19
CA VAL A 906 20.01 15.17 -13.41
C VAL A 906 19.28 15.97 -14.50
N VAL A 907 19.89 17.09 -14.89
CA VAL A 907 19.46 17.88 -16.04
C VAL A 907 20.64 17.97 -17.01
N ASN A 908 20.48 17.43 -18.23
CA ASN A 908 21.57 17.24 -19.20
C ASN A 908 21.14 17.54 -20.64
N MET A 909 22.06 18.13 -21.41
CA MET A 909 21.98 18.28 -22.86
C MET A 909 23.28 17.82 -23.52
N ASP A 910 23.22 16.70 -24.26
CA ASP A 910 24.34 16.15 -25.02
C ASP A 910 24.02 16.14 -26.53
N LEU A 911 24.70 17.01 -27.27
CA LEU A 911 24.62 17.13 -28.74
C LEU A 911 25.96 16.77 -29.42
N SER A 912 26.87 16.14 -28.69
CA SER A 912 28.24 15.87 -29.14
C SER A 912 28.32 14.84 -30.28
N GLU A 913 29.47 14.77 -30.95
CA GLU A 913 29.76 13.80 -32.00
C GLU A 913 28.69 13.83 -33.13
N ASN A 914 28.48 15.01 -33.70
CA ASN A 914 27.55 15.28 -34.81
C ASN A 914 28.25 16.15 -35.88
N LYS A 915 27.49 16.75 -36.80
CA LYS A 915 27.98 17.66 -37.85
C LYS A 915 27.31 19.04 -37.76
N LEU A 916 27.00 19.47 -36.54
CA LEU A 916 26.33 20.75 -36.30
C LEU A 916 27.25 21.92 -36.64
N VAL A 917 26.69 22.97 -37.24
CA VAL A 917 27.40 24.16 -37.74
C VAL A 917 26.80 25.45 -37.19
N GLY A 918 27.45 26.60 -37.41
CA GLY A 918 26.99 27.90 -36.90
C GLY A 918 27.39 28.13 -35.44
N SER A 919 26.87 29.21 -34.85
CA SER A 919 27.25 29.59 -33.49
C SER A 919 26.41 28.94 -32.40
N ILE A 920 26.97 28.87 -31.18
CA ILE A 920 26.22 28.48 -29.97
C ILE A 920 25.15 29.55 -29.70
N PRO A 921 23.85 29.22 -29.69
CA PRO A 921 22.80 30.19 -29.43
C PRO A 921 22.91 30.82 -28.04
N ASN A 922 22.81 32.15 -27.96
CA ASN A 922 22.75 32.87 -26.67
C ASN A 922 21.59 32.37 -25.78
N GLY A 923 20.50 31.87 -26.37
CA GLY A 923 19.37 31.33 -25.60
C GLY A 923 19.73 30.15 -24.70
N ILE A 924 20.78 29.36 -25.01
CA ILE A 924 21.20 28.22 -24.15
C ILE A 924 21.58 28.69 -22.75
N THR A 925 22.08 29.91 -22.59
CA THR A 925 22.47 30.44 -21.27
C THR A 925 21.27 30.72 -20.36
N LEU A 926 20.04 30.66 -20.88
CA LEU A 926 18.81 30.76 -20.09
C LEU A 926 18.48 29.47 -19.33
N LEU A 927 19.05 28.32 -19.74
CA LEU A 927 18.84 27.00 -19.13
C LEU A 927 19.68 26.85 -17.85
N ASN A 928 19.44 27.73 -16.87
CA ASN A 928 20.26 27.84 -15.66
C ASN A 928 20.14 26.65 -14.68
N GLY A 929 19.20 25.72 -14.91
CA GLY A 929 19.09 24.44 -14.20
C GLY A 929 19.92 23.32 -14.82
N LEU A 930 20.58 23.55 -15.96
CA LEU A 930 21.39 22.54 -16.64
C LEU A 930 22.68 22.24 -15.87
N HIS A 931 22.89 20.97 -15.51
CA HIS A 931 24.12 20.51 -14.86
C HIS A 931 25.20 20.13 -15.88
N PHE A 932 24.81 19.63 -17.05
CA PHE A 932 25.74 19.08 -18.04
C PHE A 932 25.41 19.56 -19.45
N LEU A 933 26.42 20.10 -20.13
CA LEU A 933 26.32 20.55 -21.52
C LEU A 933 27.51 20.04 -22.32
N ASN A 934 27.24 19.19 -23.31
CA ASN A 934 28.26 18.62 -24.19
C ASN A 934 27.92 18.90 -25.66
N LEU A 935 28.77 19.71 -26.31
CA LEU A 935 28.67 20.11 -27.72
C LEU A 935 29.92 19.69 -28.51
N SER A 936 30.77 18.85 -27.93
CA SER A 936 32.06 18.47 -28.49
C SER A 936 31.94 17.71 -29.82
N TYR A 937 33.02 17.65 -30.60
CA TYR A 937 33.08 16.93 -31.88
C TYR A 937 31.97 17.34 -32.85
N ASN A 938 31.92 18.65 -33.16
CA ASN A 938 31.01 19.24 -34.13
C ASN A 938 31.80 20.22 -35.05
N HIS A 939 31.08 21.07 -35.78
CA HIS A 939 31.64 22.12 -36.65
C HIS A 939 31.14 23.51 -36.23
N LEU A 940 30.93 23.72 -34.92
CA LEU A 940 30.43 24.99 -34.38
C LEU A 940 31.50 26.08 -34.52
N GLU A 941 31.07 27.30 -34.83
CA GLU A 941 31.92 28.48 -35.08
C GLU A 941 31.45 29.68 -34.24
N GLY A 942 32.14 30.83 -34.32
CA GLY A 942 31.83 32.00 -33.49
C GLY A 942 32.40 31.90 -32.08
N GLU A 943 31.83 32.64 -31.12
CA GLU A 943 32.34 32.77 -29.76
C GLU A 943 31.45 32.00 -28.74
N ILE A 944 32.00 31.67 -27.56
CA ILE A 944 31.16 31.22 -26.43
C ILE A 944 30.38 32.43 -25.91
N PRO A 945 29.04 32.36 -25.73
CA PRO A 945 28.26 33.49 -25.21
C PRO A 945 28.77 33.99 -23.87
N GLU A 946 28.92 35.31 -23.70
CA GLU A 946 29.39 35.91 -22.44
C GLU A 946 28.45 35.60 -21.26
N MET A 947 27.16 35.37 -21.51
CA MET A 947 26.20 34.99 -20.46
C MET A 947 26.33 33.54 -19.98
N ILE A 948 27.29 32.74 -20.51
CA ILE A 948 27.51 31.36 -20.04
C ILE A 948 27.81 31.31 -18.53
N GLY A 949 28.41 32.36 -17.97
CA GLY A 949 28.69 32.50 -16.54
C GLY A 949 27.44 32.55 -15.64
N ASP A 950 26.25 32.78 -16.21
CA ASP A 950 24.98 32.82 -15.48
C ASP A 950 24.42 31.41 -15.17
N MET A 951 24.93 30.36 -15.84
CA MET A 951 24.51 28.97 -15.66
C MET A 951 25.13 28.32 -14.42
N LYS A 952 24.83 28.85 -13.22
CA LYS A 952 25.49 28.47 -11.95
C LYS A 952 25.38 27.00 -11.56
N SER A 953 24.42 26.26 -12.10
CA SER A 953 24.24 24.82 -11.85
C SER A 953 25.18 23.94 -12.69
N LEU A 954 25.86 24.52 -13.69
CA LEU A 954 26.68 23.78 -14.64
C LEU A 954 27.92 23.17 -13.98
N GLU A 955 28.00 21.85 -14.02
CA GLU A 955 29.08 21.04 -13.46
C GLU A 955 30.07 20.52 -14.50
N SER A 956 29.61 20.30 -15.74
CA SER A 956 30.44 19.87 -16.88
C SER A 956 30.11 20.68 -18.12
N PHE A 957 31.16 21.18 -18.78
CA PHE A 957 31.06 21.90 -20.05
C PHE A 957 32.13 21.42 -21.03
N ASP A 958 31.70 20.77 -22.12
CA ASP A 958 32.61 20.30 -23.17
C ASP A 958 32.20 20.86 -24.54
N VAL A 959 33.10 21.64 -25.14
CA VAL A 959 32.97 22.20 -26.49
C VAL A 959 34.18 21.84 -27.37
N SER A 960 34.97 20.86 -26.94
CA SER A 960 36.20 20.47 -27.62
C SER A 960 35.94 19.95 -29.05
N HIS A 961 36.96 19.98 -29.90
CA HIS A 961 36.86 19.55 -31.31
C HIS A 961 35.76 20.30 -32.08
N ASN A 962 35.86 21.63 -32.10
CA ASN A 962 34.99 22.53 -32.87
C ASN A 962 35.84 23.58 -33.62
N GLN A 963 35.20 24.61 -34.18
CA GLN A 963 35.84 25.74 -34.86
C GLN A 963 35.57 27.07 -34.11
N LEU A 964 35.34 27.00 -32.79
CA LEU A 964 35.04 28.16 -31.97
C LEU A 964 36.26 29.08 -31.85
N SER A 965 36.02 30.37 -31.75
CA SER A 965 37.03 31.43 -31.76
C SER A 965 36.66 32.54 -30.75
N GLY A 966 37.43 33.63 -30.74
CA GLY A 966 37.26 34.69 -29.73
C GLY A 966 37.98 34.37 -28.41
N SER A 967 37.73 35.16 -27.37
CA SER A 967 38.30 34.94 -26.04
C SER A 967 37.43 34.03 -25.18
N ILE A 968 38.04 33.33 -24.23
CA ILE A 968 37.29 32.64 -23.16
C ILE A 968 36.53 33.74 -22.36
N PRO A 969 35.20 33.64 -22.19
CA PRO A 969 34.40 34.66 -21.52
C PRO A 969 34.92 35.05 -20.13
N ASN A 970 34.92 36.34 -19.81
CA ASN A 970 35.38 36.82 -18.49
C ASN A 970 34.39 36.49 -17.38
N SER A 971 33.14 36.18 -17.74
CA SER A 971 32.13 35.66 -16.83
C SER A 971 32.37 34.20 -16.42
N MET A 972 33.05 33.38 -17.22
CA MET A 972 33.16 31.93 -16.99
C MET A 972 33.71 31.52 -15.61
N PRO A 973 34.63 32.27 -14.97
CA PRO A 973 35.04 32.04 -13.59
C PRO A 973 33.94 32.14 -12.53
N SER A 974 32.75 32.67 -12.83
CA SER A 974 31.59 32.71 -11.92
C SER A 974 30.89 31.36 -11.77
N LEU A 975 31.20 30.37 -12.62
CA LEU A 975 30.62 29.03 -12.59
C LEU A 975 31.21 28.18 -11.47
N THR A 976 30.90 28.48 -10.22
CA THR A 976 31.52 27.82 -9.04
C THR A 976 31.26 26.31 -8.93
N SER A 977 30.24 25.79 -9.61
CA SER A 977 29.91 24.35 -9.62
C SER A 977 30.67 23.57 -10.69
N LEU A 978 31.35 24.27 -11.62
CA LEU A 978 32.02 23.66 -12.76
C LEU A 978 33.23 22.85 -12.29
N SER A 979 33.13 21.55 -12.47
CA SER A 979 34.15 20.56 -12.06
C SER A 979 34.90 19.94 -13.23
N HIS A 980 34.31 19.99 -14.43
CA HIS A 980 34.89 19.47 -15.65
C HIS A 980 34.70 20.45 -16.80
N ILE A 981 35.79 20.84 -17.44
CA ILE A 981 35.76 21.72 -18.62
C ILE A 981 36.71 21.14 -19.68
N ASN A 982 36.32 21.24 -20.94
CA ASN A 982 37.14 20.85 -22.07
C ASN A 982 36.94 21.81 -23.26
N LEU A 983 37.99 22.57 -23.58
CA LEU A 983 38.01 23.58 -24.65
C LEU A 983 39.00 23.22 -25.77
N ALA A 984 39.59 22.03 -25.72
CA ALA A 984 40.67 21.62 -26.59
C ALA A 984 40.23 21.56 -28.07
N HIS A 985 41.19 21.65 -29.00
CA HIS A 985 40.97 21.56 -30.44
C HIS A 985 39.92 22.56 -30.95
N ASN A 986 40.18 23.84 -30.71
CA ASN A 986 39.38 24.99 -31.17
C ASN A 986 40.33 26.11 -31.66
N ASN A 987 39.79 27.29 -31.91
CA ASN A 987 40.52 28.47 -32.37
C ASN A 987 40.44 29.65 -31.39
N PHE A 988 40.35 29.35 -30.08
CA PHE A 988 40.29 30.38 -29.03
C PHE A 988 41.57 31.22 -28.97
N SER A 989 41.43 32.46 -28.53
CA SER A 989 42.49 33.47 -28.51
C SER A 989 42.52 34.26 -27.19
N GLY A 990 43.68 34.82 -26.86
CA GLY A 990 43.84 35.65 -25.66
C GLY A 990 44.20 34.86 -24.39
N PRO A 991 44.20 35.53 -23.22
CA PRO A 991 44.65 34.92 -21.97
C PRO A 991 43.63 33.94 -21.39
N VAL A 992 44.10 32.79 -20.88
CA VAL A 992 43.27 31.90 -20.05
C VAL A 992 43.02 32.58 -18.69
N PRO A 993 41.78 32.60 -18.18
CA PRO A 993 41.46 33.17 -16.86
C PRO A 993 42.36 32.61 -15.75
N GLN A 994 42.97 33.49 -14.94
CA GLN A 994 43.93 33.12 -13.88
C GLN A 994 43.29 33.17 -12.46
N VAL A 995 42.03 32.76 -12.34
CA VAL A 995 41.24 32.86 -11.10
C VAL A 995 40.44 31.58 -10.84
N ASN A 996 40.10 31.33 -9.56
CA ASN A 996 39.28 30.20 -9.12
C ASN A 996 39.80 28.83 -9.63
N GLN A 997 38.91 27.93 -10.04
CA GLN A 997 39.23 26.60 -10.53
C GLN A 997 40.01 26.56 -11.86
N PHE A 998 40.09 27.67 -12.60
CA PHE A 998 40.88 27.74 -13.86
C PHE A 998 42.39 27.61 -13.63
N LEU A 999 42.87 27.85 -12.41
CA LEU A 999 44.26 27.61 -12.01
C LEU A 999 44.57 26.12 -11.77
N THR A 1000 43.54 25.27 -11.69
CA THR A 1000 43.68 23.86 -11.32
C THR A 1000 43.50 22.89 -12.48
N TYR A 1001 43.03 23.37 -13.64
CA TYR A 1001 42.83 22.54 -14.82
C TYR A 1001 44.15 22.23 -15.52
N ASP A 1002 44.28 21.00 -16.02
CA ASP A 1002 45.44 20.56 -16.81
C ASP A 1002 45.50 21.32 -18.14
N SER A 1003 46.72 21.63 -18.58
CA SER A 1003 47.03 22.11 -19.93
C SER A 1003 46.31 21.36 -21.07
N SER A 1004 46.02 20.06 -20.89
CA SER A 1004 45.33 19.22 -21.88
C SER A 1004 43.92 19.74 -22.24
N VAL A 1005 43.25 20.40 -21.31
CA VAL A 1005 41.91 21.01 -21.48
C VAL A 1005 41.92 22.14 -22.52
N TYR A 1006 43.08 22.73 -22.78
CA TYR A 1006 43.27 23.85 -23.70
C TYR A 1006 44.08 23.46 -24.94
N ALA A 1007 44.42 22.17 -25.10
CA ALA A 1007 45.29 21.69 -26.15
C ALA A 1007 44.80 22.11 -27.55
N ASP A 1008 45.73 22.28 -28.50
CA ASP A 1008 45.44 22.61 -29.90
C ASP A 1008 44.58 23.88 -30.12
N ASN A 1009 44.75 24.90 -29.26
CA ASN A 1009 44.25 26.26 -29.49
C ASN A 1009 45.44 27.20 -29.81
N PRO A 1010 45.70 27.53 -31.09
CA PRO A 1010 46.94 28.18 -31.49
C PRO A 1010 47.10 29.63 -31.03
N TYR A 1011 46.01 30.29 -30.61
CA TYR A 1011 46.01 31.70 -30.23
C TYR A 1011 45.77 31.94 -28.73
N LEU A 1012 45.52 30.89 -27.93
CA LEU A 1012 45.46 30.98 -26.47
C LEU A 1012 46.85 31.17 -25.89
N CYS A 1013 46.95 31.95 -24.81
CA CYS A 1013 48.18 32.17 -24.07
C CYS A 1013 47.92 32.15 -22.55
N GLY A 1014 48.91 31.78 -21.75
CA GLY A 1014 48.74 31.67 -20.30
C GLY A 1014 49.89 30.93 -19.61
N HIS A 1015 49.85 30.89 -18.27
CA HIS A 1015 50.81 30.11 -17.49
C HIS A 1015 50.63 28.61 -17.82
N GLU A 1016 51.73 27.90 -18.09
CA GLU A 1016 51.78 26.49 -18.54
C GLU A 1016 51.37 26.20 -20.01
N LEU A 1017 50.93 27.20 -20.79
CA LEU A 1017 50.68 27.03 -22.22
C LEU A 1017 51.93 27.34 -23.09
N PRO A 1018 52.04 26.77 -24.30
CA PRO A 1018 53.18 27.03 -25.21
C PRO A 1018 53.35 28.50 -25.60
N ASN A 1019 52.25 29.26 -25.68
CA ASN A 1019 52.24 30.68 -26.05
C ASN A 1019 52.18 31.57 -24.82
N LYS A 1020 53.05 32.60 -24.77
CA LYS A 1020 53.06 33.63 -23.73
C LYS A 1020 52.29 34.87 -24.19
N CYS A 1021 51.54 35.50 -23.30
CA CYS A 1021 50.70 36.65 -23.66
C CYS A 1021 51.53 37.94 -23.91
N PRO A 1022 51.11 38.83 -24.82
CA PRO A 1022 51.80 40.09 -25.09
C PRO A 1022 51.72 41.01 -23.86
N GLY A 1023 52.85 41.26 -23.21
CA GLY A 1023 52.93 42.04 -21.96
C GLY A 1023 53.90 41.46 -20.92
N ASP A 1024 54.31 40.21 -21.07
CA ASP A 1024 55.27 39.54 -20.17
C ASP A 1024 56.75 39.95 -20.36
N GLU A 1025 57.03 40.93 -21.22
CA GLU A 1025 58.36 41.53 -21.38
C GLU A 1025 58.40 42.97 -20.85
N SER A 1026 58.41 43.16 -19.53
CA SER A 1026 59.29 44.16 -18.88
C SER A 1026 59.26 44.04 -17.36
N THR A 1027 60.23 43.32 -16.80
CA THR A 1027 61.09 43.84 -15.71
C THR A 1027 62.29 42.92 -15.51
N LYS A 1028 63.39 43.24 -16.20
CA LYS A 1028 64.73 42.83 -15.75
C LYS A 1028 65.10 43.65 -14.52
N VAL A 1029 64.94 43.09 -13.32
CA VAL A 1029 65.86 43.42 -12.22
C VAL A 1029 66.91 42.33 -12.18
N THR A 1030 68.00 42.57 -12.91
CA THR A 1030 69.27 41.89 -12.70
C THR A 1030 69.97 42.58 -11.55
N ARG A 1031 70.27 41.86 -10.46
CA ARG A 1031 71.66 41.44 -10.21
C ARG A 1031 71.81 40.58 -8.95
N SER A 1032 72.47 39.43 -9.18
CA SER A 1032 73.47 38.79 -8.33
C SER A 1032 73.24 38.77 -6.82
N ARG A 1033 72.89 37.57 -6.33
CA ARG A 1033 73.42 36.87 -5.15
C ARG A 1033 73.79 37.77 -3.96
N GLY A 1034 72.90 37.86 -2.97
CA GLY A 1034 73.20 38.37 -1.64
C GLY A 1034 72.00 38.94 -0.91
N ASN A 1035 71.11 38.06 -0.44
CA ASN A 1035 70.33 38.13 0.81
C ASN A 1035 69.09 37.24 0.65
N GLU A 1036 69.33 35.94 0.84
CA GLU A 1036 68.40 35.08 1.56
C GLU A 1036 67.97 35.81 2.86
N ASP A 1037 66.68 35.74 3.21
CA ASP A 1037 66.14 35.72 4.60
C ASP A 1037 64.88 36.56 4.91
N LYS A 1038 64.18 37.19 3.95
CA LYS A 1038 62.93 37.92 4.32
C LYS A 1038 61.63 37.64 3.56
N ASP A 1039 61.64 37.22 2.28
CA ASP A 1039 60.38 36.91 1.57
C ASP A 1039 60.10 35.41 1.41
N ASP A 1040 61.10 34.56 1.64
CA ASP A 1040 60.94 33.11 1.76
C ASP A 1040 60.25 32.71 3.09
N LYS A 1041 60.06 33.68 4.01
CA LYS A 1041 59.37 33.49 5.28
C LYS A 1041 57.85 33.51 5.15
N LYS A 1042 57.26 34.28 4.23
CA LYS A 1042 55.79 34.42 4.17
C LYS A 1042 55.12 33.23 3.49
N ASP A 1043 55.71 32.72 2.40
CA ASP A 1043 55.25 31.49 1.72
C ASP A 1043 55.59 30.22 2.49
N LYS A 1044 56.73 30.19 3.21
CA LYS A 1044 56.96 29.14 4.21
C LYS A 1044 56.03 29.29 5.39
N GLU A 1045 55.71 30.48 5.87
CA GLU A 1045 54.77 30.67 6.97
C GLU A 1045 53.36 30.24 6.57
N GLU A 1046 52.87 30.52 5.36
CA GLU A 1046 51.55 30.05 4.90
C GLU A 1046 51.50 28.55 4.59
N LYS A 1047 52.55 27.96 3.99
CA LYS A 1047 52.63 26.50 3.83
C LYS A 1047 52.83 25.79 5.16
N VAL A 1048 53.66 26.32 6.06
CA VAL A 1048 53.83 25.81 7.42
C VAL A 1048 52.53 25.98 8.18
N LEU A 1049 51.79 27.07 8.03
CA LEU A 1049 50.49 27.27 8.67
C LEU A 1049 49.45 26.29 8.11
N PHE A 1050 49.42 26.05 6.80
CA PHE A 1050 48.54 25.05 6.18
C PHE A 1050 48.88 23.64 6.67
N TYR A 1051 50.16 23.23 6.62
CA TYR A 1051 50.60 21.94 7.13
C TYR A 1051 50.45 21.84 8.66
N PHE A 1052 50.55 22.96 9.39
CA PHE A 1052 50.30 23.01 10.82
C PHE A 1052 48.82 22.86 11.13
N VAL A 1053 47.91 23.49 10.37
CA VAL A 1053 46.45 23.31 10.52
C VAL A 1053 46.05 21.89 10.13
N VAL A 1054 46.59 21.34 9.06
CA VAL A 1054 46.37 19.93 8.66
C VAL A 1054 46.94 18.99 9.71
N ALA A 1055 48.14 19.24 10.24
CA ALA A 1055 48.74 18.41 11.29
C ALA A 1055 48.00 18.54 12.62
N VAL A 1056 47.53 19.74 12.99
CA VAL A 1056 46.71 19.97 14.17
C VAL A 1056 45.36 19.30 13.99
N GLY A 1057 44.71 19.40 12.82
CA GLY A 1057 43.46 18.74 12.49
C GLY A 1057 43.56 17.21 12.49
N LEU A 1058 44.66 16.67 11.97
CA LEU A 1058 44.97 15.25 12.06
C LEU A 1058 45.28 14.85 13.50
N ALA A 1059 46.01 15.67 14.26
CA ALA A 1059 46.29 15.40 15.66
C ALA A 1059 45.03 15.48 16.53
N THR A 1060 44.15 16.47 16.34
CA THR A 1060 42.87 16.57 17.06
C THR A 1060 41.89 15.50 16.61
N GLY A 1061 41.86 15.12 15.33
CA GLY A 1061 41.08 13.98 14.85
C GLY A 1061 41.57 12.66 15.44
N PHE A 1062 42.89 12.43 15.39
CA PHE A 1062 43.54 11.22 15.91
C PHE A 1062 43.43 11.12 17.45
N TRP A 1063 43.78 12.19 18.18
CA TRP A 1063 43.65 12.24 19.64
C TRP A 1063 42.20 12.40 20.10
N GLY A 1064 41.30 12.91 19.27
CA GLY A 1064 39.86 12.90 19.49
C GLY A 1064 39.32 11.47 19.44
N ALA A 1065 39.67 10.71 18.40
CA ALA A 1065 39.33 9.29 18.29
C ALA A 1065 39.97 8.46 19.42
N ILE A 1066 41.28 8.60 19.66
CA ILE A 1066 41.98 7.90 20.75
C ILE A 1066 41.47 8.34 22.12
N GLY A 1067 41.21 9.63 22.33
CA GLY A 1067 40.65 10.17 23.56
C GLY A 1067 39.26 9.60 23.86
N VAL A 1068 38.41 9.51 22.84
CA VAL A 1068 37.10 8.82 22.94
C VAL A 1068 37.31 7.34 23.26
N LEU A 1069 38.26 6.65 22.62
CA LEU A 1069 38.58 5.25 22.94
C LEU A 1069 39.19 5.07 24.35
N LEU A 1070 39.91 6.05 24.89
CA LEU A 1070 40.48 6.01 26.25
C LEU A 1070 39.41 6.28 27.32
N ILE A 1071 38.45 7.18 27.04
CA ILE A 1071 37.40 7.61 27.98
C ILE A 1071 36.18 6.68 27.94
N LYS A 1072 35.72 6.28 26.76
CA LYS A 1072 34.54 5.42 26.57
C LYS A 1072 34.96 3.96 26.43
N LYS A 1073 34.92 3.23 27.55
CA LYS A 1073 35.21 1.79 27.60
C LYS A 1073 34.43 0.95 26.58
N SER A 1074 33.16 1.30 26.29
CA SER A 1074 32.32 0.58 25.33
C SER A 1074 32.87 0.68 23.90
N TRP A 1075 33.24 1.89 23.48
CA TRP A 1075 33.78 2.14 22.14
C TRP A 1075 35.15 1.48 21.97
N ARG A 1076 35.98 1.46 23.02
CA ARG A 1076 37.24 0.72 23.02
C ARG A 1076 37.06 -0.77 22.74
N HIS A 1077 36.10 -1.41 23.43
CA HIS A 1077 35.86 -2.84 23.26
C HIS A 1077 35.22 -3.17 21.91
N ALA A 1078 34.38 -2.28 21.37
CA ALA A 1078 33.81 -2.45 20.04
C ALA A 1078 34.90 -2.33 18.96
N TYR A 1079 35.76 -1.31 19.06
CA TYR A 1079 36.84 -1.09 18.11
C TYR A 1079 37.86 -2.25 18.09
N PHE A 1080 38.36 -2.68 19.25
CA PHE A 1080 39.32 -3.79 19.27
C PHE A 1080 38.71 -5.14 18.86
N ARG A 1081 37.42 -5.38 19.12
CA ARG A 1081 36.72 -6.57 18.56
C ARG A 1081 36.64 -6.52 17.05
N TRP A 1082 36.23 -5.37 16.49
CA TRP A 1082 36.18 -5.20 15.04
C TRP A 1082 37.56 -5.39 14.38
N VAL A 1083 38.65 -4.90 15.02
CA VAL A 1083 40.02 -5.13 14.53
C VAL A 1083 40.41 -6.62 14.63
N GLU A 1084 40.07 -7.30 15.71
CA GLU A 1084 40.31 -8.75 15.85
C GLU A 1084 39.54 -9.54 14.79
N ASP A 1085 38.25 -9.24 14.58
CA ASP A 1085 37.41 -9.88 13.56
C ASP A 1085 37.98 -9.64 12.14
N ALA A 1086 38.40 -8.40 11.84
CA ALA A 1086 38.99 -8.07 10.54
C ALA A 1086 40.35 -8.76 10.32
N VAL A 1087 41.18 -8.89 11.36
CA VAL A 1087 42.44 -9.63 11.28
C VAL A 1087 42.20 -11.12 11.07
N ASP A 1088 41.19 -11.69 11.72
CA ASP A 1088 40.79 -13.09 11.52
C ASP A 1088 40.23 -13.32 10.11
N ASP A 1089 39.41 -12.41 9.58
CA ASP A 1089 38.92 -12.46 8.19
C ASP A 1089 40.06 -12.41 7.17
N ILE A 1090 41.04 -11.51 7.37
CA ILE A 1090 42.22 -11.42 6.52
C ILE A 1090 43.08 -12.68 6.64
N TYR A 1091 43.29 -13.20 7.86
CA TYR A 1091 44.04 -14.43 8.09
C TYR A 1091 43.37 -15.63 7.41
N VAL A 1092 42.06 -15.78 7.57
CA VAL A 1092 41.26 -16.84 6.92
C VAL A 1092 41.32 -16.69 5.39
N ALA A 1093 41.18 -15.47 4.86
CA ALA A 1093 41.30 -15.23 3.42
C ALA A 1093 42.69 -15.60 2.89
N VAL A 1094 43.76 -15.26 3.59
CA VAL A 1094 45.15 -15.62 3.24
C VAL A 1094 45.37 -17.13 3.32
N VAL A 1095 44.88 -17.80 4.36
CA VAL A 1095 44.98 -19.26 4.53
C VAL A 1095 44.21 -19.99 3.43
N ILE A 1096 43.00 -19.54 3.08
CA ILE A 1096 42.20 -20.10 1.98
C ILE A 1096 42.92 -19.91 0.63
N LYS A 1097 43.54 -18.74 0.41
CA LYS A 1097 44.31 -18.46 -0.81
C LYS A 1097 45.56 -19.34 -0.91
N LEU A 1098 46.27 -19.53 0.20
CA LEU A 1098 47.42 -20.45 0.30
C LEU A 1098 46.99 -21.92 0.11
N ALA A 1099 45.87 -22.34 0.66
CA ALA A 1099 45.32 -23.69 0.47
C ALA A 1099 44.91 -23.93 -0.99
N LYS A 1100 44.28 -22.95 -1.65
CA LYS A 1100 43.96 -23.01 -3.09
C LYS A 1100 45.21 -23.07 -3.96
N LEU A 1101 46.25 -22.31 -3.64
CA LEU A 1101 47.55 -22.37 -4.32
C LEU A 1101 48.25 -23.72 -4.13
N LYS A 1102 48.26 -24.27 -2.91
CA LYS A 1102 48.84 -25.58 -2.60
C LYS A 1102 48.09 -26.71 -3.32
N LYS A 1103 46.76 -26.61 -3.44
CA LYS A 1103 45.93 -27.55 -4.19
C LYS A 1103 46.20 -27.46 -5.70
N LYS A 1104 46.42 -26.25 -6.23
CA LYS A 1104 46.82 -26.05 -7.64
C LYS A 1104 48.22 -26.63 -7.93
N TRP A 1105 49.16 -26.48 -7.00
CA TRP A 1105 50.51 -27.03 -7.11
C TRP A 1105 50.58 -28.57 -6.98
N MET A 1106 49.67 -29.18 -6.22
CA MET A 1106 49.54 -30.64 -6.15
C MET A 1106 48.88 -31.25 -7.39
N VAL A 1107 47.98 -30.51 -8.05
CA VAL A 1107 47.32 -30.95 -9.30
C VAL A 1107 48.26 -30.85 -10.49
N GLU A 1108 49.17 -29.86 -10.53
CA GLU A 1108 50.19 -29.75 -11.59
C GLU A 1108 51.31 -30.80 -11.49
N ASN A 1109 51.58 -31.35 -10.29
CA ASN A 1109 52.61 -32.39 -10.07
C ASN A 1109 52.09 -33.84 -10.17
N HIS A 1110 50.82 -34.07 -10.55
CA HIS A 1110 50.26 -35.41 -10.78
C HIS A 1110 49.98 -35.73 -12.27
N VAL A 1111 50.54 -34.93 -13.18
CA VAL A 1111 50.48 -35.16 -14.63
C VAL A 1111 51.82 -35.65 -15.21
N VAL A 1112 52.82 -35.93 -14.36
CA VAL A 1112 54.06 -36.63 -14.75
C VAL A 1112 54.37 -37.71 -13.71
N GLY A 1113 53.88 -38.92 -13.96
CA GLY A 1113 54.12 -40.13 -13.16
C GLY A 1113 53.58 -41.36 -13.88
#